data_AF-A0A3D3GNK4-F1
#
_entry.id   AF-A0A3D3GNK4-F1
#
_cell.length_a   1.000
_cell.length_b   1.000
_cell.length_c   1.000
_cell.angle_alpha   90.00
_cell.angle_beta   90.00
_cell.angle_gamma   90.00
#
_symmetry.space_group_name_H-M   'P 1'
#
loop_
_entity.id
_entity.type
_entity.pdbx_description
1 polymer ?
#
loop_
_entity_poly.entity_id
_entity_poly.type
_entity_poly.pdbx_seq_one_letter_code
_entity_poly.pdbx_strand_id
1 'polypeptide(L)'
;MFERFSRLTVYLRWPLFILFMGGTVFFARQMPHLVIDPTMDSLFVKKSSEFEYYAQYRERYGSDQMVVVAMATPDLFTKERLIKLEDFSKSVSEFPEVESVYSLASVMDLRHKFLGVEMVPAIDSAMTGNRDLGDLKKNILANELFVKNLVSPDGKHATILVYLKPSKTLKGAKPESRDFMAKLLKTLRSYESSDIRFYLAGAPVEQAEFIRLIQRDQYVFVPLIVLLLMLSIYLIYHSLICVFLAMSMVLMTLIWTMGSIHALNQEINLVTSLLAPVIMIIAVVNSVHFINLFLDIRKSSRRDPRTMKYIVYMTMKQLSKPTFLAHFTTILGFASLMLNPVPAIQSFGLFASLGTFFSYVIHMVVIPVLLPMLPASLFMHVKKESWWEKWVVDFVEKIEYQMRRLIILITILLVIVAYYGLQKLEVDTSLVKQLRPDSTLAKATRFIDDNITGVYNMAFVFRRKDGKPFLTHGALQKMDDFKTEIEKLDGVRKVNAITSLVKKIHSTVEDKAESYVIPKDDKRIDLYLNEMMNKSPADTLQWISHDFQELRMEARIRAVGTREGDALDMRIREIIRQKLSADFDCEVTGNITLLGQMAKKLVDYQLRSFGVSFFSILFLIVLLFRSVRVGLLAAIPNLLPILFVYAVMGFLKIELSMPTAMISGIVLG
;
A
#
# COMPACT_ATOMS: atom_id res chain seq x y z
N MET A 1 -5.20 45.16 -3.50
CA MET A 1 -4.30 44.15 -4.09
C MET A 1 -4.97 43.42 -5.26
N PHE A 2 -6.05 42.67 -5.04
CA PHE A 2 -6.76 41.90 -6.08
C PHE A 2 -7.25 42.72 -7.29
N GLU A 3 -7.72 43.96 -7.09
CA GLU A 3 -8.12 44.84 -8.22
C GLU A 3 -6.96 45.38 -9.07
N ARG A 4 -5.73 45.43 -8.51
CA ARG A 4 -4.54 45.78 -9.28
C ARG A 4 -4.06 44.56 -10.06
N PHE A 5 -4.11 43.38 -9.43
CA PHE A 5 -3.81 42.10 -10.06
C PHE A 5 -4.73 41.81 -11.25
N SER A 6 -6.04 41.99 -11.10
CA SER A 6 -7.01 41.76 -12.19
C SER A 6 -6.85 42.72 -13.37
N ARG A 7 -6.38 43.95 -13.13
CA ARG A 7 -6.02 44.87 -14.23
C ARG A 7 -4.74 44.42 -14.92
N LEU A 8 -3.73 44.03 -14.15
CA LEU A 8 -2.44 43.58 -14.67
C LEU A 8 -2.57 42.32 -15.56
N THR A 9 -3.39 41.35 -15.16
CA THR A 9 -3.63 40.13 -15.96
C THR A 9 -4.26 40.43 -17.32
N VAL A 10 -5.12 41.45 -17.41
CA VAL A 10 -5.72 41.88 -18.68
C VAL A 10 -4.70 42.59 -19.58
N TYR A 11 -3.77 43.36 -19.01
CA TYR A 11 -2.71 44.05 -19.77
C TYR A 11 -1.61 43.08 -20.25
N LEU A 12 -1.14 42.17 -19.38
CA LEU A 12 -0.05 41.21 -19.67
C LEU A 12 -0.56 39.86 -20.21
N ARG A 13 -1.72 39.84 -20.86
CA ARG A 13 -2.41 38.61 -21.24
C ARG A 13 -1.59 37.65 -22.11
N TRP A 14 -0.87 38.16 -23.10
CA TRP A 14 -0.06 37.32 -24.01
C TRP A 14 1.19 36.75 -23.33
N PRO A 15 2.02 37.56 -22.63
CA PRO A 15 3.12 37.03 -21.82
C PRO A 15 2.67 35.98 -20.79
N LEU A 16 1.56 36.23 -20.08
CA LEU A 16 1.04 35.29 -19.09
C LEU A 16 0.52 34.00 -19.74
N PHE A 17 -0.17 34.09 -20.88
CA PHE A 17 -0.60 32.92 -21.62
C PHE A 17 0.59 32.05 -22.04
N ILE A 18 1.61 32.67 -22.63
CA ILE A 18 2.83 31.96 -23.08
C ILE A 18 3.56 31.34 -21.89
N LEU A 19 3.67 32.06 -20.77
CA LEU A 19 4.30 31.55 -19.55
C LEU A 19 3.58 30.31 -19.01
N PHE A 20 2.25 30.36 -18.89
CA PHE A 20 1.47 29.24 -18.37
C PHE A 20 1.45 28.06 -19.34
N MET A 21 1.40 28.30 -20.65
CA MET A 21 1.54 27.24 -21.65
C MET A 21 2.93 26.61 -21.61
N GLY A 22 4.00 27.41 -21.45
CA GLY A 22 5.36 26.93 -21.25
C GLY A 22 5.50 26.09 -19.98
N GLY A 23 4.89 26.52 -18.87
CA GLY A 23 4.80 25.74 -17.63
C GLY A 23 4.07 24.41 -17.83
N THR A 24 2.95 24.40 -18.54
CA THR A 24 2.23 23.17 -18.88
C THR A 24 3.08 22.22 -19.72
N VAL A 25 3.79 22.72 -20.73
CA VAL A 25 4.72 21.90 -21.55
C VAL A 25 5.86 21.35 -20.69
N PHE A 26 6.43 22.16 -19.80
CA PHE A 26 7.48 21.73 -18.87
C PHE A 26 7.00 20.59 -17.99
N PHE A 27 5.87 20.74 -17.28
CA PHE A 27 5.34 19.69 -16.40
C PHE A 27 4.82 18.47 -17.17
N ALA A 28 4.23 18.66 -18.36
CA ALA A 28 3.81 17.55 -19.22
C ALA A 28 5.01 16.68 -19.65
N ARG A 29 6.17 17.29 -19.93
CA ARG A 29 7.40 16.56 -20.26
C ARG A 29 7.92 15.69 -19.12
N GLN A 30 7.60 16.04 -17.87
CA GLN A 30 7.98 15.27 -16.69
C GLN A 30 7.09 14.03 -16.47
N MET A 31 5.86 14.02 -17.01
CA MET A 31 4.90 12.94 -16.75
C MET A 31 5.35 11.54 -17.25
N PRO A 32 5.95 11.38 -18.45
CA PRO A 32 6.48 10.08 -18.88
C PRO A 32 7.58 9.51 -17.99
N HIS A 33 8.22 10.36 -17.18
CA HIS A 33 9.30 9.97 -16.26
C HIS A 33 8.79 9.67 -14.84
N LEU A 34 7.47 9.70 -14.60
CA LEU A 34 6.89 9.33 -13.32
C LEU A 34 7.15 7.85 -13.03
N VAL A 35 7.81 7.60 -11.90
CA VAL A 35 8.10 6.26 -11.40
C VAL A 35 7.04 5.89 -10.37
N ILE A 36 6.59 4.63 -10.40
CA ILE A 36 5.67 4.09 -9.39
C ILE A 36 6.48 3.29 -8.37
N ASP A 37 6.33 3.64 -7.09
CA ASP A 37 6.82 2.88 -5.94
C ASP A 37 5.70 1.97 -5.41
N PRO A 38 5.73 0.66 -5.70
CA PRO A 38 4.73 -0.27 -5.22
C PRO A 38 5.03 -0.84 -3.83
N THR A 39 6.15 -0.43 -3.21
CA THR A 39 6.65 -1.07 -2.00
C THR A 39 5.87 -0.63 -0.76
N MET A 40 5.86 -1.51 0.24
CA MET A 40 5.35 -1.23 1.57
C MET A 40 6.22 -0.23 2.35
N ASP A 41 7.46 -0.01 1.93
CA ASP A 41 8.42 0.88 2.60
C ASP A 41 7.95 2.34 2.63
N SER A 42 7.14 2.74 1.63
CA SER A 42 6.51 4.06 1.59
C SER A 42 5.44 4.25 2.67
N LEU A 43 4.90 3.16 3.19
CA LEU A 43 3.92 3.15 4.28
C LEU A 43 4.60 3.14 5.65
N PHE A 44 5.82 2.62 5.78
CA PHE A 44 6.49 2.55 7.08
C PHE A 44 7.01 3.90 7.58
N VAL A 45 7.02 4.08 8.91
CA VAL A 45 7.58 5.27 9.56
C VAL A 45 9.12 5.21 9.52
N LYS A 46 9.72 5.83 8.50
CA LYS A 46 11.16 5.74 8.23
C LYS A 46 12.09 6.24 9.34
N LYS A 47 11.59 7.08 10.24
CA LYS A 47 12.36 7.66 11.38
C LYS A 47 12.22 6.86 12.68
N SER A 48 11.61 5.67 12.66
CA SER A 48 11.48 4.84 13.85
C SER A 48 12.70 3.92 14.00
N SER A 49 13.09 3.62 15.25
CA SER A 49 14.18 2.70 15.56
C SER A 49 13.94 1.30 14.99
N GLU A 50 12.68 0.89 14.87
CA GLU A 50 12.29 -0.40 14.32
C GLU A 50 12.49 -0.47 12.81
N PHE A 51 12.18 0.60 12.09
CA PHE A 51 12.46 0.67 10.66
C PHE A 51 13.97 0.71 10.39
N GLU A 52 14.73 1.48 11.19
CA GLU A 52 16.20 1.48 11.11
C GLU A 52 16.79 0.09 11.34
N TYR A 53 16.29 -0.63 12.35
CA TYR A 53 16.71 -2.00 12.61
C TYR A 53 16.32 -2.96 11.48
N TYR A 54 15.10 -2.85 10.94
CA TYR A 54 14.68 -3.63 9.77
C TYR A 54 15.55 -3.37 8.54
N ALA A 55 15.91 -2.11 8.29
CA ALA A 55 16.80 -1.75 7.19
C ALA A 55 18.21 -2.36 7.37
N GLN A 56 18.78 -2.27 8.58
CA GLN A 56 20.06 -2.90 8.91
C GLN A 56 20.01 -4.43 8.80
N TYR A 57 18.91 -5.04 9.24
CA TYR A 57 18.68 -6.47 9.13
C TYR A 57 18.70 -6.92 7.66
N ARG A 58 18.00 -6.22 6.77
CA ARG A 58 17.99 -6.52 5.33
C ARG A 58 19.35 -6.29 4.66
N GLU A 59 20.06 -5.23 5.04
CA GLU A 59 21.39 -4.95 4.50
C GLU A 59 22.38 -6.05 4.88
N ARG A 60 22.33 -6.52 6.13
CA ARG A 60 23.27 -7.51 6.64
C ARG A 60 22.95 -8.92 6.15
N TYR A 61 21.67 -9.28 5.99
CA TYR A 61 21.23 -10.66 5.81
C TYR A 61 20.50 -10.95 4.50
N GLY A 62 20.35 -9.93 3.66
CA GLY A 62 19.70 -10.04 2.35
C GLY A 62 18.21 -9.73 2.37
N SER A 63 17.59 -9.83 1.20
CA SER A 63 16.16 -9.55 1.04
C SER A 63 15.33 -10.69 1.61
N ASP A 64 14.34 -10.34 2.40
CA ASP A 64 13.31 -11.23 2.90
C ASP A 64 12.13 -11.40 1.92
N GLN A 65 12.20 -10.73 0.76
CA GLN A 65 11.17 -10.77 -0.26
C GLN A 65 11.41 -11.93 -1.22
N MET A 66 10.42 -12.82 -1.31
CA MET A 66 10.42 -13.95 -2.22
C MET A 66 9.06 -14.07 -2.93
N VAL A 67 9.07 -14.73 -4.08
CA VAL A 67 7.86 -15.20 -4.74
C VAL A 67 7.57 -16.62 -4.25
N VAL A 68 6.34 -16.85 -3.79
CA VAL A 68 5.86 -18.14 -3.33
C VAL A 68 4.93 -18.71 -4.39
N VAL A 69 5.34 -19.82 -4.99
CA VAL A 69 4.53 -20.59 -5.93
C VAL A 69 4.04 -21.84 -5.22
N ALA A 70 2.73 -22.05 -5.11
CA ALA A 70 2.16 -23.31 -4.65
C ALA A 70 1.58 -24.11 -5.81
N MET A 71 2.05 -25.35 -5.96
CA MET A 71 1.54 -26.35 -6.89
C MET A 71 0.49 -27.19 -6.17
N ALA A 72 -0.77 -26.96 -6.50
CA ALA A 72 -1.91 -27.70 -5.95
C ALA A 72 -2.23 -28.92 -6.81
N THR A 73 -2.17 -30.10 -6.19
CA THR A 73 -2.49 -31.39 -6.81
C THR A 73 -3.32 -32.25 -5.84
N PRO A 74 -3.99 -33.33 -6.28
CA PRO A 74 -4.67 -34.25 -5.39
C PRO A 74 -3.71 -35.19 -4.64
N ASP A 75 -2.51 -35.44 -5.17
CA ASP A 75 -1.43 -36.19 -4.51
C ASP A 75 -0.07 -35.84 -5.16
N LEU A 76 0.85 -35.25 -4.41
CA LEU A 76 2.12 -34.78 -4.98
C LEU A 76 3.03 -35.95 -5.41
N PHE A 77 2.97 -37.06 -4.68
CA PHE A 77 3.93 -38.16 -4.76
C PHE A 77 3.60 -39.16 -5.88
N THR A 78 3.46 -38.64 -7.09
CA THR A 78 3.37 -39.43 -8.32
C THR A 78 4.53 -39.05 -9.24
N LYS A 79 5.06 -40.01 -10.00
CA LYS A 79 6.20 -39.78 -10.90
C LYS A 79 5.96 -38.58 -11.84
N GLU A 80 4.79 -38.51 -12.46
CA GLU A 80 4.44 -37.42 -13.38
C GLU A 80 4.46 -36.04 -12.69
N ARG A 81 3.91 -35.93 -11.47
CA ARG A 81 3.81 -34.65 -10.76
C ARG A 81 5.16 -34.20 -10.18
N LEU A 82 5.99 -35.14 -9.73
CA LEU A 82 7.34 -34.82 -9.25
C LEU A 82 8.25 -34.37 -10.40
N ILE A 83 8.16 -34.99 -11.58
CA ILE A 83 8.88 -34.53 -12.78
C ILE A 83 8.40 -33.13 -13.18
N LYS A 84 7.08 -32.88 -13.20
CA LYS A 84 6.53 -31.55 -13.48
C LYS A 84 7.02 -30.49 -12.48
N LEU A 85 7.14 -30.84 -11.19
CA LEU A 85 7.68 -29.94 -10.17
C LEU A 85 9.14 -29.58 -10.46
N GLU A 86 9.96 -30.57 -10.81
CA GLU A 86 11.37 -30.37 -11.15
C GLU A 86 11.56 -29.54 -12.42
N ASP A 87 10.86 -29.90 -13.50
CA ASP A 87 10.91 -29.20 -14.78
C ASP A 87 10.51 -27.72 -14.62
N PHE A 88 9.43 -27.48 -13.85
CA PHE A 88 9.00 -26.13 -13.52
C PHE A 88 10.06 -25.37 -12.71
N SER A 89 10.57 -25.96 -11.62
CA SER A 89 11.61 -25.34 -10.78
C SER A 89 12.87 -24.99 -11.57
N LYS A 90 13.30 -25.89 -12.45
CA LYS A 90 14.46 -25.67 -13.32
C LYS A 90 14.19 -24.55 -14.33
N SER A 91 13.05 -24.57 -15.00
CA SER A 91 12.66 -23.52 -15.95
C SER A 91 12.62 -22.13 -15.31
N VAL A 92 12.15 -22.02 -14.06
CA VAL A 92 12.15 -20.75 -13.32
C VAL A 92 13.56 -20.34 -12.90
N SER A 93 14.42 -21.29 -12.51
CA SER A 93 15.81 -21.00 -12.10
C SER A 93 16.68 -20.42 -13.22
N GLU A 94 16.32 -20.69 -14.49
CA GLU A 94 17.02 -20.18 -15.67
C GLU A 94 16.69 -18.70 -15.97
N PHE A 95 15.71 -18.11 -15.28
CA PHE A 95 15.36 -16.70 -15.49
C PHE A 95 16.48 -15.77 -14.97
N PRO A 96 16.92 -14.77 -15.77
CA PRO A 96 18.00 -13.86 -15.39
C PRO A 96 17.77 -13.12 -14.07
N GLU A 97 16.51 -12.81 -13.76
CA GLU A 97 16.08 -12.07 -12.58
C GLU A 97 16.10 -12.92 -11.28
N VAL A 98 16.13 -14.25 -11.42
CA VAL A 98 16.10 -15.20 -10.29
C VAL A 98 17.52 -15.39 -9.74
N GLU A 99 17.64 -15.34 -8.42
CA GLU A 99 18.86 -15.64 -7.68
C GLU A 99 18.92 -17.12 -7.33
N SER A 100 17.84 -17.64 -6.77
CA SER A 100 17.75 -19.04 -6.35
C SER A 100 16.31 -19.54 -6.31
N VAL A 101 16.14 -20.85 -6.49
CA VAL A 101 14.85 -21.55 -6.43
C VAL A 101 14.94 -22.71 -5.46
N TYR A 102 14.14 -22.66 -4.40
CA TYR A 102 14.02 -23.74 -3.42
C TYR A 102 12.69 -24.45 -3.59
N SER A 103 12.74 -25.73 -3.92
CA SER A 103 11.59 -26.62 -4.07
C SER A 103 11.98 -28.01 -3.61
N LEU A 104 11.01 -28.89 -3.39
CA LEU A 104 11.31 -30.29 -3.05
C LEU A 104 12.23 -30.97 -4.09
N ALA A 105 12.21 -30.51 -5.35
CA ALA A 105 13.04 -31.02 -6.43
C ALA A 105 14.47 -30.43 -6.47
N SER A 106 14.70 -29.27 -5.86
CA SER A 106 16.02 -28.61 -5.87
C SER A 106 16.79 -28.72 -4.56
N VAL A 107 16.11 -29.07 -3.46
CA VAL A 107 16.76 -29.21 -2.14
C VAL A 107 17.44 -30.55 -1.95
N MET A 108 18.50 -30.53 -1.15
CA MET A 108 19.21 -31.72 -0.71
C MET A 108 18.65 -32.20 0.64
N ASP A 109 18.66 -33.51 0.85
CA ASP A 109 18.37 -34.20 2.10
C ASP A 109 19.65 -34.85 2.65
N LEU A 110 19.70 -34.99 3.98
CA LEU A 110 20.80 -35.66 4.66
C LEU A 110 20.40 -37.11 4.93
N ARG A 111 21.23 -38.06 4.48
CA ARG A 111 21.00 -39.50 4.70
C ARG A 111 22.24 -40.20 5.24
N HIS A 112 21.98 -41.22 6.06
CA HIS A 112 23.02 -42.12 6.53
C HIS A 112 23.42 -43.08 5.41
N LYS A 113 24.72 -43.22 5.16
CA LYS A 113 25.31 -44.24 4.29
C LYS A 113 26.49 -44.89 4.99
N PHE A 114 27.02 -45.98 4.40
CA PHE A 114 28.10 -46.79 4.97
C PHE A 114 29.36 -45.99 5.40
N LEU A 115 29.65 -44.86 4.74
CA LEU A 115 30.80 -43.99 5.05
C LEU A 115 30.42 -42.75 5.89
N GLY A 116 29.20 -42.68 6.44
CA GLY A 116 28.71 -41.55 7.24
C GLY A 116 27.54 -40.80 6.60
N VAL A 117 27.46 -39.50 6.84
CA VAL A 117 26.34 -38.66 6.36
C VAL A 117 26.67 -38.09 4.98
N GLU A 118 25.73 -38.25 4.04
CA GLU A 118 25.85 -37.71 2.69
C GLU A 118 24.65 -36.81 2.34
N MET A 119 24.92 -35.73 1.60
CA MET A 119 23.87 -34.91 1.00
C MET A 119 23.43 -35.57 -0.30
N VAL A 120 22.15 -35.92 -0.39
CA VAL A 120 21.55 -36.50 -1.59
C VAL A 120 20.35 -35.65 -2.03
N PRO A 121 19.99 -35.60 -3.31
CA PRO A 121 18.76 -34.94 -3.74
C PRO A 121 17.55 -35.44 -2.95
N ALA A 122 16.70 -34.54 -2.46
CA ALA A 122 15.51 -34.92 -1.70
C ALA A 122 14.54 -35.75 -2.58
N ILE A 123 14.41 -35.34 -3.84
CA ILE A 123 13.85 -36.15 -4.93
C ILE A 123 14.97 -36.43 -5.92
N ASP A 124 15.12 -37.69 -6.31
CA ASP A 124 16.03 -38.10 -7.37
C ASP A 124 15.21 -38.45 -8.61
N SER A 125 15.22 -37.57 -9.59
CA SER A 125 14.41 -37.64 -10.80
C SER A 125 14.82 -38.75 -11.74
N ALA A 126 16.13 -38.99 -11.86
CA ALA A 126 16.71 -40.13 -12.57
C ALA A 126 16.32 -41.48 -11.95
N MET A 127 15.99 -41.50 -10.65
CA MET A 127 15.69 -42.71 -9.86
C MET A 127 14.19 -42.98 -9.61
N THR A 128 13.27 -42.12 -10.07
CA THR A 128 11.81 -42.34 -10.00
C THR A 128 11.32 -43.56 -10.81
N GLY A 129 12.22 -44.28 -11.48
CA GLY A 129 11.91 -45.54 -12.16
C GLY A 129 11.79 -46.78 -11.25
N ASN A 130 12.45 -46.80 -10.08
CA ASN A 130 12.66 -48.07 -9.33
C ASN A 130 12.55 -47.98 -7.79
N ARG A 131 12.09 -46.86 -7.21
CA ARG A 131 11.82 -46.74 -5.75
C ARG A 131 10.33 -46.76 -5.43
N ASP A 132 9.99 -47.28 -4.26
CA ASP A 132 8.65 -47.14 -3.68
C ASP A 132 8.37 -45.67 -3.35
N LEU A 133 7.45 -45.05 -4.08
CA LEU A 133 7.00 -43.67 -3.85
C LEU A 133 6.36 -43.52 -2.45
N GLY A 134 5.85 -44.61 -1.86
CA GLY A 134 5.35 -44.65 -0.49
C GLY A 134 6.43 -44.34 0.53
N ASP A 135 7.61 -44.94 0.40
CA ASP A 135 8.76 -44.68 1.28
C ASP A 135 9.29 -43.26 1.11
N LEU A 136 9.34 -42.76 -0.12
CA LEU A 136 9.71 -41.36 -0.39
C LEU A 136 8.74 -40.41 0.32
N LYS A 137 7.43 -40.63 0.14
CA LYS A 137 6.38 -39.83 0.80
C LYS A 137 6.54 -39.86 2.32
N LYS A 138 6.74 -41.04 2.91
CA LYS A 138 6.95 -41.20 4.35
C LYS A 138 8.17 -40.43 4.85
N ASN A 139 9.30 -40.53 4.14
CA ASN A 139 10.55 -39.87 4.53
C ASN A 139 10.46 -38.34 4.41
N ILE A 140 9.86 -37.82 3.33
CA ILE A 140 9.67 -36.38 3.14
C ILE A 140 8.70 -35.82 4.18
N LEU A 141 7.58 -36.51 4.44
CA LEU A 141 6.58 -36.07 5.41
C LEU A 141 7.05 -36.22 6.87
N ALA A 142 8.08 -37.02 7.14
CA ALA A 142 8.73 -37.09 8.44
C ALA A 142 9.76 -35.97 8.67
N ASN A 143 10.21 -35.29 7.62
CA ASN A 143 11.25 -34.26 7.72
C ASN A 143 10.65 -32.88 7.95
N GLU A 144 10.85 -32.32 9.14
CA GLU A 144 10.32 -31.01 9.52
C GLU A 144 10.89 -29.85 8.68
N LEU A 145 12.02 -30.04 7.99
CA LEU A 145 12.60 -29.02 7.10
C LEU A 145 11.78 -28.83 5.83
N PHE A 146 11.03 -29.87 5.42
CA PHE A 146 10.22 -29.87 4.20
C PHE A 146 8.74 -29.62 4.48
N VAL A 147 8.19 -30.23 5.55
CA VAL A 147 6.76 -30.11 5.88
C VAL A 147 6.41 -28.71 6.37
N LYS A 148 5.30 -28.16 5.85
CA LYS A 148 4.88 -26.76 6.04
C LYS A 148 5.91 -25.73 5.56
N ASN A 149 6.84 -26.14 4.70
CA ASN A 149 7.80 -25.25 4.04
C ASN A 149 7.79 -25.45 2.52
N LEU A 150 8.11 -26.67 2.08
CA LEU A 150 8.16 -27.06 0.66
C LEU A 150 7.05 -28.04 0.29
N VAL A 151 6.39 -28.66 1.27
CA VAL A 151 5.32 -29.65 1.08
C VAL A 151 4.22 -29.44 2.11
N SER A 152 2.96 -29.58 1.70
CA SER A 152 1.83 -29.57 2.63
C SER A 152 1.85 -30.79 3.56
N PRO A 153 1.30 -30.69 4.79
CA PRO A 153 1.28 -31.82 5.74
C PRO A 153 0.56 -33.08 5.22
N ASP A 154 -0.41 -32.92 4.32
CA ASP A 154 -1.14 -34.02 3.70
C ASP A 154 -0.45 -34.60 2.46
N GLY A 155 0.71 -34.04 2.06
CA GLY A 155 1.50 -34.50 0.93
C GLY A 155 0.85 -34.26 -0.44
N LYS A 156 -0.11 -33.34 -0.53
CA LYS A 156 -0.83 -33.03 -1.78
C LYS A 156 -0.25 -31.86 -2.56
N HIS A 157 0.39 -30.93 -1.87
CA HIS A 157 0.81 -29.66 -2.46
C HIS A 157 2.30 -29.45 -2.25
N ALA A 158 2.95 -28.85 -3.25
CA ALA A 158 4.34 -28.44 -3.18
C ALA A 158 4.44 -26.92 -3.19
N THR A 159 5.48 -26.38 -2.56
CA THR A 159 5.86 -24.98 -2.64
C THR A 159 7.21 -24.85 -3.33
N ILE A 160 7.30 -23.87 -4.23
CA ILE A 160 8.52 -23.42 -4.86
C ILE A 160 8.75 -21.97 -4.40
N LEU A 161 9.83 -21.75 -3.65
CA LEU A 161 10.27 -20.43 -3.20
C LEU A 161 11.27 -19.89 -4.20
N VAL A 162 10.97 -18.72 -4.76
CA VAL A 162 11.79 -18.08 -5.79
C VAL A 162 12.32 -16.77 -5.22
N TYR A 163 13.62 -16.72 -4.98
CA TYR A 163 14.31 -15.52 -4.54
C TYR A 163 14.80 -14.73 -5.75
N LEU A 164 14.51 -13.44 -5.77
CA LEU A 164 14.89 -12.55 -6.85
C LEU A 164 16.20 -11.87 -6.51
N LYS A 165 17.07 -11.67 -7.50
CA LYS A 165 18.31 -10.92 -7.31
C LYS A 165 17.98 -9.53 -6.76
N PRO A 166 18.75 -9.02 -5.79
CA PRO A 166 18.57 -7.66 -5.31
C PRO A 166 18.67 -6.69 -6.49
N SER A 167 17.60 -5.93 -6.75
CA SER A 167 17.66 -4.86 -7.75
C SER A 167 18.74 -3.86 -7.31
N LYS A 168 19.77 -3.66 -8.14
CA LYS A 168 20.83 -2.65 -7.90
C LYS A 168 20.28 -1.21 -7.77
N THR A 169 19.01 -1.02 -8.04
CA THR A 169 18.27 0.23 -7.85
C THR A 169 17.10 -0.01 -6.90
N LEU A 170 17.24 0.48 -5.66
CA LEU A 170 16.18 0.66 -4.66
C LEU A 170 15.06 1.65 -5.10
N LYS A 171 15.04 2.07 -6.37
CA LYS A 171 14.15 3.09 -6.92
C LYS A 171 13.35 2.52 -8.07
N GLY A 172 12.05 2.36 -7.84
CA GLY A 172 11.06 1.98 -8.85
C GLY A 172 11.18 0.55 -9.39
N ALA A 173 10.04 -0.08 -9.58
CA ALA A 173 9.97 -1.26 -10.44
C ALA A 173 10.30 -0.83 -11.88
N LYS A 174 11.47 -1.21 -12.37
CA LYS A 174 11.78 -1.12 -13.81
C LYS A 174 10.79 -1.98 -14.61
N PRO A 175 10.62 -1.72 -15.91
CA PRO A 175 9.86 -2.58 -16.83
C PRO A 175 10.22 -4.08 -16.71
N GLU A 176 11.47 -4.37 -16.34
CA GLU A 176 12.05 -5.70 -16.12
C GLU A 176 11.24 -6.54 -15.11
N SER A 177 10.76 -5.98 -14.00
CA SER A 177 9.97 -6.73 -13.00
C SER A 177 8.59 -7.14 -13.53
N ARG A 178 8.03 -6.36 -14.46
CA ARG A 178 6.75 -6.68 -15.10
C ARG A 178 6.89 -7.80 -16.12
N ASP A 179 7.93 -7.73 -16.93
CA ASP A 179 8.23 -8.76 -17.92
C ASP A 179 8.53 -10.09 -17.24
N PHE A 180 9.27 -10.08 -16.12
CA PHE A 180 9.48 -11.26 -15.29
C PHE A 180 8.16 -11.90 -14.84
N MET A 181 7.26 -11.11 -14.25
CA MET A 181 5.97 -11.63 -13.75
C MET A 181 5.08 -12.16 -14.86
N ALA A 182 5.06 -11.51 -16.02
CA ALA A 182 4.32 -11.99 -17.19
C ALA A 182 4.91 -13.30 -17.74
N LYS A 183 6.24 -13.42 -17.81
CA LYS A 183 6.93 -14.66 -18.19
C LYS A 183 6.63 -15.77 -17.19
N LEU A 184 6.73 -15.50 -15.89
CA LEU A 184 6.46 -16.47 -14.83
C LEU A 184 5.01 -16.98 -14.89
N LEU A 185 4.02 -16.09 -15.03
CA LEU A 185 2.62 -16.47 -15.19
C LEU A 185 2.37 -17.29 -16.46
N LYS A 186 3.04 -16.95 -17.56
CA LYS A 186 2.95 -17.72 -18.81
C LYS A 186 3.53 -19.13 -18.63
N THR A 187 4.69 -19.25 -17.99
CA THR A 187 5.31 -20.55 -17.67
C THR A 187 4.41 -21.35 -16.73
N LEU A 188 3.88 -20.76 -15.66
CA LEU A 188 2.95 -21.45 -14.75
C LEU A 188 1.76 -22.08 -15.49
N ARG A 189 1.13 -21.32 -16.39
CA ARG A 189 0.00 -21.80 -17.19
C ARG A 189 0.34 -22.92 -18.14
N SER A 190 1.58 -23.03 -18.64
CA SER A 190 1.97 -24.15 -19.50
C SER A 190 2.13 -25.48 -18.75
N TYR A 191 2.28 -25.44 -17.43
CA TYR A 191 2.36 -26.63 -16.56
C TYR A 191 1.01 -26.96 -15.88
N GLU A 192 -0.01 -26.12 -16.01
CA GLU A 192 -1.36 -26.41 -15.50
C GLU A 192 -2.04 -27.53 -16.29
N SER A 193 -2.84 -28.35 -15.59
CA SER A 193 -3.65 -29.42 -16.19
C SER A 193 -4.94 -29.59 -15.37
N SER A 194 -5.83 -30.54 -15.73
CA SER A 194 -7.10 -30.75 -15.00
C SER A 194 -6.89 -30.96 -13.49
N ASP A 195 -5.76 -31.57 -13.13
CA ASP A 195 -5.46 -32.00 -11.76
C ASP A 195 -4.34 -31.18 -11.10
N ILE A 196 -3.73 -30.23 -11.81
CA ILE A 196 -2.62 -29.41 -11.32
C ILE A 196 -2.94 -27.95 -11.54
N ARG A 197 -3.00 -27.18 -10.46
CA ARG A 197 -3.16 -25.72 -10.49
C ARG A 197 -2.02 -25.05 -9.78
N PHE A 198 -1.63 -23.87 -10.23
CA PHE A 198 -0.63 -23.08 -9.53
C PHE A 198 -1.22 -21.82 -8.90
N TYR A 199 -0.71 -21.50 -7.71
CA TYR A 199 -1.04 -20.28 -6.98
C TYR A 199 0.22 -19.49 -6.73
N LEU A 200 0.14 -18.17 -6.91
CA LEU A 200 1.28 -17.27 -6.85
C LEU A 200 1.03 -16.16 -5.83
N ALA A 201 1.90 -16.03 -4.83
CA ALA A 201 1.84 -14.98 -3.81
C ALA A 201 3.25 -14.53 -3.40
N GLY A 202 3.34 -13.61 -2.44
CA GLY A 202 4.59 -13.02 -1.98
C GLY A 202 4.74 -11.56 -2.38
N ALA A 203 5.63 -10.85 -1.69
CA ALA A 203 5.77 -9.39 -1.82
C ALA A 203 6.01 -8.92 -3.27
N PRO A 204 6.86 -9.55 -4.10
CA PRO A 204 7.05 -9.11 -5.48
C PRO A 204 5.79 -9.27 -6.36
N VAL A 205 4.96 -10.28 -6.06
CA VAL A 205 3.69 -10.54 -6.76
C VAL A 205 2.66 -9.47 -6.39
N GLU A 206 2.57 -9.15 -5.10
CA GLU A 206 1.71 -8.08 -4.58
C GLU A 206 2.10 -6.73 -5.19
N GLN A 207 3.40 -6.41 -5.21
CA GLN A 207 3.92 -5.20 -5.83
C GLN A 207 3.54 -5.11 -7.31
N ALA A 208 3.71 -6.19 -8.08
CA ALA A 208 3.36 -6.21 -9.50
C ALA A 208 1.85 -6.00 -9.74
N GLU A 209 0.99 -6.61 -8.92
CA GLU A 209 -0.46 -6.41 -9.01
C GLU A 209 -0.85 -4.99 -8.59
N PHE A 210 -0.20 -4.38 -7.58
CA PHE A 210 -0.44 -2.97 -7.24
C PHE A 210 -0.04 -2.00 -8.34
N ILE A 211 1.10 -2.20 -9.02
CA ILE A 211 1.45 -1.40 -10.20
C ILE A 211 0.36 -1.52 -11.26
N ARG A 212 -0.12 -2.73 -11.52
CA ARG A 212 -1.19 -2.98 -12.50
C ARG A 212 -2.49 -2.27 -12.11
N LEU A 213 -2.89 -2.33 -10.83
CA LEU A 213 -4.07 -1.65 -10.33
C LEU A 213 -3.95 -0.13 -10.43
N ILE A 214 -2.82 0.45 -9.97
CA ILE A 214 -2.55 1.89 -10.07
C ILE A 214 -2.60 2.34 -11.54
N GLN A 215 -1.96 1.61 -12.45
CA GLN A 215 -1.98 1.96 -13.87
C GLN A 215 -3.36 1.79 -14.50
N ARG A 216 -4.08 0.71 -14.17
CA ARG A 216 -5.47 0.54 -14.62
C ARG A 216 -6.29 1.74 -14.17
N ASP A 217 -6.08 2.22 -12.95
CA ASP A 217 -6.81 3.36 -12.44
C ASP A 217 -6.47 4.66 -13.19
N GLN A 218 -5.22 4.85 -13.59
CA GLN A 218 -4.83 5.96 -14.47
C GLN A 218 -5.41 5.85 -15.89
N TYR A 219 -5.48 4.65 -16.48
CA TYR A 219 -5.97 4.46 -17.85
C TYR A 219 -7.50 4.33 -17.96
N VAL A 220 -8.18 3.94 -16.88
CA VAL A 220 -9.63 3.72 -16.86
C VAL A 220 -10.34 4.79 -16.04
N PHE A 221 -9.99 4.97 -14.76
CA PHE A 221 -10.73 5.89 -13.89
C PHE A 221 -10.48 7.36 -14.25
N VAL A 222 -9.25 7.78 -14.56
CA VAL A 222 -9.00 9.19 -14.91
C VAL A 222 -9.77 9.61 -16.17
N PRO A 223 -9.72 8.88 -17.31
CA PRO A 223 -10.54 9.22 -18.48
C PRO A 223 -12.04 9.15 -18.21
N LEU A 224 -12.49 8.21 -17.39
CA LEU A 224 -13.89 8.10 -17.00
C LEU A 224 -14.35 9.33 -16.19
N ILE A 225 -13.53 9.79 -15.24
CA ILE A 225 -13.81 11.02 -14.48
C ILE A 225 -13.79 12.22 -15.42
N VAL A 226 -12.82 12.33 -16.33
CA VAL A 226 -12.80 13.39 -17.37
C VAL A 226 -14.12 13.40 -18.15
N LEU A 227 -14.57 12.25 -18.64
CA LEU A 227 -15.82 12.11 -19.38
C LEU A 227 -17.03 12.51 -18.54
N LEU A 228 -17.08 12.05 -17.28
CA LEU A 228 -18.17 12.35 -16.35
C LEU A 228 -18.23 13.86 -16.02
N LEU A 229 -17.09 14.50 -15.84
CA LEU A 229 -16.99 15.95 -15.61
C LEU A 229 -17.38 16.73 -16.86
N MET A 230 -16.91 16.31 -18.05
CA MET A 230 -17.33 16.88 -19.32
C MET A 230 -18.85 16.79 -19.51
N LEU A 231 -19.43 15.62 -19.25
CA LEU A 231 -20.86 15.39 -19.35
C LEU A 231 -21.63 16.24 -18.32
N SER A 232 -21.20 16.25 -17.06
CA SER A 232 -21.83 17.05 -16.01
C SER A 232 -21.85 18.54 -16.36
N ILE A 233 -20.72 19.09 -16.80
CA ILE A 233 -20.61 20.50 -17.20
C ILE A 233 -21.44 20.79 -18.45
N TYR A 234 -21.47 19.85 -19.41
CA TYR A 234 -22.34 19.96 -20.57
C TYR A 234 -23.82 19.95 -20.19
N LEU A 235 -24.25 19.11 -19.26
CA LEU A 235 -25.65 19.06 -18.81
C LEU A 235 -26.05 20.32 -18.03
N ILE A 236 -25.14 20.90 -17.25
CA ILE A 236 -25.40 22.15 -16.50
C ILE A 236 -25.52 23.35 -17.44
N TYR A 237 -24.56 23.52 -18.37
CA TYR A 237 -24.48 24.74 -19.18
C TYR A 237 -25.01 24.57 -20.62
N HIS A 238 -25.27 23.34 -21.07
CA HIS A 238 -25.59 22.98 -22.45
C HIS A 238 -24.66 23.65 -23.48
N SER A 239 -23.36 23.70 -23.17
CA SER A 239 -22.39 24.54 -23.87
C SER A 239 -21.01 23.90 -23.92
N LEU A 240 -20.54 23.56 -25.12
CA LEU A 240 -19.21 23.00 -25.35
C LEU A 240 -18.08 23.97 -25.01
N ILE A 241 -18.32 25.29 -25.08
CA ILE A 241 -17.29 26.27 -24.71
C ILE A 241 -17.09 26.30 -23.19
N CYS A 242 -18.15 26.11 -22.39
CA CYS A 242 -18.05 26.00 -20.94
C CYS A 242 -17.31 24.71 -20.54
N VAL A 243 -17.57 23.60 -21.24
CA VAL A 243 -16.83 22.35 -21.08
C VAL A 243 -15.35 22.56 -21.40
N PHE A 244 -15.01 23.15 -22.54
CA PHE A 244 -13.62 23.42 -22.91
C PHE A 244 -12.91 24.30 -21.89
N LEU A 245 -13.53 25.40 -21.47
CA LEU A 245 -12.95 26.31 -20.47
C LEU A 245 -12.66 25.59 -19.17
N ALA A 246 -13.64 24.90 -18.59
CA ALA A 246 -13.45 24.20 -17.33
C ALA A 246 -12.42 23.06 -17.45
N MET A 247 -12.54 22.23 -18.47
CA MET A 247 -11.63 21.09 -18.65
C MET A 247 -10.20 21.51 -18.95
N SER A 248 -9.99 22.64 -19.66
CA SER A 248 -8.64 23.17 -19.89
C SER A 248 -7.94 23.52 -18.57
N MET A 249 -8.64 24.15 -17.62
CA MET A 249 -8.09 24.47 -16.30
C MET A 249 -7.80 23.19 -15.50
N VAL A 250 -8.77 22.26 -15.48
CA VAL A 250 -8.67 20.99 -14.76
C VAL A 250 -7.47 20.17 -15.25
N LEU A 251 -7.32 20.01 -16.57
CA LEU A 251 -6.22 19.26 -17.16
C LEU A 251 -4.88 19.96 -16.96
N MET A 252 -4.80 21.29 -17.09
CA MET A 252 -3.58 22.03 -16.77
C MET A 252 -3.17 21.84 -15.30
N THR A 253 -4.12 21.95 -14.36
CA THR A 253 -3.86 21.72 -12.94
C THR A 253 -3.38 20.29 -12.68
N LEU A 254 -4.02 19.30 -13.30
CA LEU A 254 -3.61 17.90 -13.18
C LEU A 254 -2.19 17.69 -13.72
N ILE A 255 -1.87 18.21 -14.90
CA ILE A 255 -0.54 18.12 -15.52
C ILE A 255 0.53 18.75 -14.61
N TRP A 256 0.28 19.95 -14.10
CA TRP A 256 1.22 20.64 -13.21
C TRP A 256 1.45 19.86 -11.92
N THR A 257 0.38 19.33 -11.34
CA THR A 257 0.46 18.56 -10.09
C THR A 257 1.22 17.26 -10.30
N MET A 258 0.84 16.45 -11.30
CA MET A 258 1.51 15.18 -11.59
C MET A 258 2.96 15.40 -12.04
N GLY A 259 3.23 16.39 -12.90
CA GLY A 259 4.58 16.73 -13.33
C GLY A 259 5.47 17.22 -12.18
N SER A 260 4.90 17.86 -11.16
CA SER A 260 5.66 18.32 -9.98
C SER A 260 6.20 17.17 -9.13
N ILE A 261 5.53 16.01 -9.14
CA ILE A 261 5.98 14.81 -8.41
C ILE A 261 7.36 14.39 -8.90
N HIS A 262 7.50 14.20 -10.22
CA HIS A 262 8.79 13.86 -10.81
C HIS A 262 9.79 15.03 -10.72
N ALA A 263 9.34 16.28 -10.91
CA ALA A 263 10.22 17.44 -10.82
C ALA A 263 10.89 17.61 -9.44
N LEU A 264 10.23 17.13 -8.37
CA LEU A 264 10.78 17.10 -7.01
C LEU A 264 11.47 15.77 -6.66
N ASN A 265 11.76 14.93 -7.66
CA ASN A 265 12.37 13.60 -7.50
C ASN A 265 11.58 12.67 -6.56
N GLN A 266 10.25 12.77 -6.55
CA GLN A 266 9.38 11.84 -5.82
C GLN A 266 8.72 10.83 -6.76
N GLU A 267 8.19 9.76 -6.17
CA GLU A 267 7.57 8.63 -6.86
C GLU A 267 6.07 8.57 -6.54
N ILE A 268 5.27 8.00 -7.44
CA ILE A 268 3.86 7.71 -7.21
C ILE A 268 3.78 6.41 -6.41
N ASN A 269 3.27 6.48 -5.21
CA ASN A 269 2.93 5.33 -4.38
C ASN A 269 1.41 5.03 -4.38
N LEU A 270 1.02 3.98 -3.67
CA LEU A 270 -0.39 3.54 -3.55
C LEU A 270 -1.32 4.69 -3.11
N VAL A 271 -0.87 5.54 -2.19
CA VAL A 271 -1.67 6.64 -1.64
C VAL A 271 -1.76 7.83 -2.60
N THR A 272 -0.62 8.27 -3.13
CA THR A 272 -0.54 9.40 -4.10
C THR A 272 -1.22 9.10 -5.43
N SER A 273 -1.49 7.83 -5.75
CA SER A 273 -2.32 7.46 -6.90
C SER A 273 -3.74 8.07 -6.86
N LEU A 274 -4.26 8.37 -5.66
CA LEU A 274 -5.57 8.99 -5.43
C LEU A 274 -5.58 10.50 -5.71
N LEU A 275 -4.41 11.12 -5.93
CA LEU A 275 -4.26 12.56 -6.11
C LEU A 275 -5.01 13.07 -7.35
N ALA A 276 -4.95 12.34 -8.47
CA ALA A 276 -5.53 12.77 -9.73
C ALA A 276 -7.06 13.00 -9.63
N PRO A 277 -7.88 12.05 -9.15
CA PRO A 277 -9.29 12.28 -8.88
C PRO A 277 -9.58 13.48 -7.97
N VAL A 278 -8.84 13.61 -6.85
CA VAL A 278 -9.05 14.68 -5.86
C VAL A 278 -8.80 16.06 -6.46
N ILE A 279 -7.67 16.24 -7.16
CA ILE A 279 -7.31 17.51 -7.80
C ILE A 279 -8.28 17.88 -8.91
N MET A 280 -8.76 16.90 -9.68
CA MET A 280 -9.74 17.17 -10.72
C MET A 280 -11.06 17.71 -10.18
N ILE A 281 -11.56 17.14 -9.06
CA ILE A 281 -12.79 17.60 -8.41
C ILE A 281 -12.61 19.05 -7.91
N ILE A 282 -11.51 19.33 -7.20
CA ILE A 282 -11.20 20.67 -6.69
C ILE A 282 -11.13 21.69 -7.84
N ALA A 283 -10.43 21.35 -8.92
CA ALA A 283 -10.30 22.23 -10.08
C ALA A 283 -11.65 22.49 -10.78
N VAL A 284 -12.52 21.47 -10.91
CA VAL A 284 -13.86 21.67 -11.52
C VAL A 284 -14.71 22.62 -10.69
N VAL A 285 -14.72 22.48 -9.35
CA VAL A 285 -15.52 23.35 -8.48
C VAL A 285 -15.18 24.83 -8.72
N ASN A 286 -13.90 25.15 -8.85
CA ASN A 286 -13.44 26.51 -9.15
C ASN A 286 -13.87 27.00 -10.52
N SER A 287 -13.75 26.14 -11.53
CA SER A 287 -14.21 26.43 -12.88
C SER A 287 -15.72 26.74 -12.90
N VAL A 288 -16.52 25.95 -12.19
CA VAL A 288 -17.98 26.13 -12.08
C VAL A 288 -18.32 27.45 -11.39
N HIS A 289 -17.69 27.78 -10.26
CA HIS A 289 -17.90 29.06 -9.58
C HIS A 289 -17.58 30.25 -10.49
N PHE A 290 -16.47 30.16 -11.22
CA PHE A 290 -16.04 31.22 -12.12
C PHE A 290 -17.00 31.39 -13.31
N ILE A 291 -17.30 30.29 -14.00
CA ILE A 291 -18.17 30.28 -15.18
C ILE A 291 -19.57 30.76 -14.80
N ASN A 292 -20.13 30.28 -13.68
CA ASN A 292 -21.48 30.66 -13.26
C ASN A 292 -21.58 32.17 -12.99
N LEU A 293 -20.66 32.75 -12.22
CA LEU A 293 -20.68 34.19 -11.93
C LEU A 293 -20.39 35.04 -13.18
N PHE A 294 -19.50 34.57 -14.06
CA PHE A 294 -19.25 35.21 -15.34
C PHE A 294 -20.53 35.31 -16.19
N LEU A 295 -21.29 34.21 -16.30
CA LEU A 295 -22.55 34.18 -17.02
C LEU A 295 -23.60 35.11 -16.39
N ASP A 296 -23.62 35.22 -15.05
CA ASP A 296 -24.54 36.10 -14.32
C ASP A 296 -24.29 37.58 -14.55
N ILE A 297 -23.05 38.01 -14.39
CA ILE A 297 -22.67 39.41 -14.64
C ILE A 297 -22.95 39.77 -16.10
N ARG A 298 -22.72 38.83 -17.03
CA ARG A 298 -23.03 39.02 -18.45
C ARG A 298 -24.53 39.14 -18.73
N LYS A 299 -25.39 38.33 -18.10
CA LYS A 299 -26.86 38.41 -18.26
C LYS A 299 -27.37 39.79 -17.82
N SER A 300 -26.92 40.27 -16.67
CA SER A 300 -27.31 41.57 -16.12
C SER A 300 -26.76 42.77 -16.90
N SER A 301 -25.69 42.56 -17.69
CA SER A 301 -25.06 43.61 -18.51
C SER A 301 -25.47 43.57 -19.99
N ARG A 302 -26.52 42.81 -20.37
CA ARG A 302 -26.97 42.60 -21.76
C ARG A 302 -27.27 43.87 -22.58
N ARG A 303 -27.48 45.02 -21.94
CA ARG A 303 -27.83 46.31 -22.58
C ARG A 303 -26.69 47.33 -22.64
N ASP A 304 -25.52 47.04 -22.06
CA ASP A 304 -24.37 47.95 -22.03
C ASP A 304 -23.18 47.27 -22.74
N PRO A 305 -22.61 47.85 -23.83
CA PRO A 305 -21.49 47.29 -24.58
C PRO A 305 -20.15 47.39 -23.82
N ARG A 306 -20.15 47.07 -22.53
CA ARG A 306 -18.92 46.93 -21.76
C ARG A 306 -18.14 45.74 -22.33
N THR A 307 -16.95 46.02 -22.84
CA THR A 307 -15.99 45.06 -23.39
C THR A 307 -15.90 43.80 -22.50
N MET A 308 -15.79 42.60 -23.07
CA MET A 308 -15.60 41.31 -22.36
C MET A 308 -14.63 41.42 -21.15
N LYS A 309 -13.60 42.27 -21.29
CA LYS A 309 -12.64 42.66 -20.24
C LYS A 309 -13.28 43.17 -18.94
N TYR A 310 -14.32 44.00 -19.02
CA TYR A 310 -15.02 44.55 -17.87
C TYR A 310 -15.80 43.47 -17.11
N ILE A 311 -16.49 42.59 -17.84
CA ILE A 311 -17.22 41.45 -17.22
C ILE A 311 -16.24 40.57 -16.47
N VAL A 312 -15.14 40.19 -17.12
CA VAL A 312 -14.05 39.40 -16.50
C VAL A 312 -13.47 40.12 -15.28
N TYR A 313 -13.22 41.43 -15.35
CA TYR A 313 -12.74 42.22 -14.21
C TYR A 313 -13.71 42.19 -13.02
N MET A 314 -15.01 42.33 -13.28
CA MET A 314 -16.04 42.27 -12.23
C MET A 314 -16.17 40.88 -11.63
N THR A 315 -16.12 39.82 -12.44
CA THR A 315 -16.08 38.43 -11.98
C THR A 315 -14.88 38.20 -11.07
N MET A 316 -13.68 38.61 -11.51
CA MET A 316 -12.46 38.54 -10.71
C MET A 316 -12.60 39.31 -9.40
N LYS A 317 -13.12 40.55 -9.44
CA LYS A 317 -13.28 41.40 -8.25
C LYS A 317 -14.17 40.74 -7.19
N GLN A 318 -15.24 40.06 -7.61
CA GLN A 318 -16.16 39.39 -6.69
C GLN A 318 -15.63 38.03 -6.19
N LEU A 319 -14.96 37.24 -7.04
CA LEU A 319 -14.50 35.90 -6.66
C LEU A 319 -13.15 35.88 -5.96
N SER A 320 -12.24 36.81 -6.24
CA SER A 320 -10.84 36.72 -5.80
C SER A 320 -10.69 36.43 -4.31
N LYS A 321 -11.46 37.12 -3.45
CA LYS A 321 -11.38 36.94 -2.00
C LYS A 321 -12.04 35.63 -1.53
N PRO A 322 -13.32 35.32 -1.87
CA PRO A 322 -13.93 34.05 -1.51
C PRO A 322 -13.14 32.81 -1.96
N THR A 323 -12.69 32.78 -3.22
CA THR A 323 -11.94 31.63 -3.73
C THR A 323 -10.53 31.54 -3.15
N PHE A 324 -9.82 32.66 -2.93
CA PHE A 324 -8.52 32.59 -2.23
C PHE A 324 -8.66 31.96 -0.85
N LEU A 325 -9.68 32.36 -0.09
CA LEU A 325 -9.92 31.81 1.24
C LEU A 325 -10.26 30.33 1.20
N ALA A 326 -11.13 29.90 0.29
CA ALA A 326 -11.49 28.50 0.11
C ALA A 326 -10.26 27.64 -0.23
N HIS A 327 -9.42 28.08 -1.18
CA HIS A 327 -8.19 27.34 -1.50
C HIS A 327 -7.19 27.33 -0.36
N PHE A 328 -7.07 28.45 0.36
CA PHE A 328 -6.14 28.53 1.47
C PHE A 328 -6.58 27.60 2.62
N THR A 329 -7.88 27.48 2.89
CA THR A 329 -8.39 26.48 3.85
C THR A 329 -8.13 25.05 3.38
N THR A 330 -8.33 24.75 2.09
CA THR A 330 -8.04 23.42 1.53
C THR A 330 -6.54 23.09 1.55
N ILE A 331 -5.67 24.07 1.26
CA ILE A 331 -4.22 23.94 1.38
C ILE A 331 -3.83 23.65 2.83
N LEU A 332 -4.39 24.36 3.82
CA LEU A 332 -4.14 24.04 5.23
C LEU A 332 -4.66 22.65 5.61
N GLY A 333 -5.79 22.24 5.03
CA GLY A 333 -6.37 20.92 5.17
C GLY A 333 -5.42 19.81 4.73
N PHE A 334 -4.89 19.90 3.50
CA PHE A 334 -3.92 18.94 2.98
C PHE A 334 -2.54 19.06 3.63
N ALA A 335 -2.09 20.27 3.95
CA ALA A 335 -0.79 20.49 4.60
C ALA A 335 -0.73 19.85 6.00
N SER A 336 -1.87 19.71 6.70
CA SER A 336 -1.90 19.01 8.00
C SER A 336 -1.53 17.52 7.89
N LEU A 337 -1.76 16.90 6.72
CA LEU A 337 -1.37 15.52 6.46
C LEU A 337 0.16 15.36 6.39
N MET A 338 0.90 16.44 6.11
CA MET A 338 2.37 16.44 6.14
C MET A 338 2.95 16.23 7.55
N LEU A 339 2.15 16.43 8.59
CA LEU A 339 2.55 16.14 9.98
C LEU A 339 2.46 14.65 10.33
N ASN A 340 1.79 13.85 9.49
CA ASN A 340 1.74 12.42 9.67
C ASN A 340 3.15 11.83 9.43
N PRO A 341 3.66 10.90 10.24
CA PRO A 341 5.00 10.34 10.05
C PRO A 341 5.11 9.32 8.93
N VAL A 342 3.99 8.91 8.31
CA VAL A 342 3.96 8.00 7.16
C VAL A 342 4.31 8.75 5.88
N PRO A 343 5.43 8.41 5.20
CA PRO A 343 5.89 9.13 4.00
C PRO A 343 4.85 9.23 2.89
N ALA A 344 4.09 8.16 2.64
CA ALA A 344 3.05 8.16 1.62
C ALA A 344 1.95 9.21 1.88
N ILE A 345 1.55 9.39 3.15
CA ILE A 345 0.56 10.40 3.58
C ILE A 345 1.17 11.81 3.49
N GLN A 346 2.45 11.97 3.83
CA GLN A 346 3.15 13.25 3.71
C GLN A 346 3.25 13.71 2.25
N SER A 347 3.66 12.83 1.35
CA SER A 347 3.74 13.12 -0.08
C SER A 347 2.37 13.47 -0.64
N PHE A 348 1.31 12.75 -0.26
CA PHE A 348 -0.04 13.12 -0.67
C PHE A 348 -0.43 14.51 -0.16
N GLY A 349 -0.23 14.81 1.12
CA GLY A 349 -0.53 16.13 1.68
C GLY A 349 0.21 17.27 0.98
N LEU A 350 1.50 17.07 0.68
CA LEU A 350 2.32 18.03 -0.05
C LEU A 350 1.78 18.27 -1.47
N PHE A 351 1.59 17.21 -2.25
CA PHE A 351 1.14 17.36 -3.65
C PHE A 351 -0.32 17.77 -3.76
N ALA A 352 -1.18 17.42 -2.81
CA ALA A 352 -2.56 17.89 -2.77
C ALA A 352 -2.62 19.40 -2.45
N SER A 353 -1.76 19.87 -1.53
CA SER A 353 -1.57 21.29 -1.24
C SER A 353 -1.04 22.06 -2.46
N LEU A 354 0.02 21.53 -3.10
CA LEU A 354 0.59 22.13 -4.31
C LEU A 354 -0.41 22.13 -5.47
N GLY A 355 -1.15 21.05 -5.69
CA GLY A 355 -2.16 20.95 -6.74
C GLY A 355 -3.33 21.90 -6.51
N THR A 356 -3.76 22.07 -5.26
CA THR A 356 -4.76 23.08 -4.89
C THR A 356 -4.24 24.50 -5.13
N PHE A 357 -2.98 24.76 -4.78
CA PHE A 357 -2.34 26.04 -5.08
C PHE A 357 -2.22 26.29 -6.59
N PHE A 358 -1.81 25.30 -7.38
CA PHE A 358 -1.80 25.38 -8.84
C PHE A 358 -3.19 25.62 -9.40
N SER A 359 -4.22 24.95 -8.87
CA SER A 359 -5.62 25.18 -9.24
C SER A 359 -5.98 26.66 -9.06
N TYR A 360 -5.72 27.23 -7.88
CA TYR A 360 -5.97 28.64 -7.61
C TYR A 360 -5.26 29.57 -8.62
N VAL A 361 -3.95 29.38 -8.80
CA VAL A 361 -3.12 30.23 -9.66
C VAL A 361 -3.56 30.12 -11.12
N ILE A 362 -3.81 28.91 -11.62
CA ILE A 362 -4.29 28.66 -12.99
C ILE A 362 -5.64 29.33 -13.21
N HIS A 363 -6.61 29.15 -12.31
CA HIS A 363 -7.93 29.77 -12.47
C HIS A 363 -7.87 31.30 -12.41
N MET A 364 -7.06 31.85 -11.51
CA MET A 364 -6.93 33.30 -11.33
C MET A 364 -6.16 34.00 -12.45
N VAL A 365 -5.34 33.28 -13.22
CA VAL A 365 -4.53 33.85 -14.30
C VAL A 365 -5.06 33.45 -15.67
N VAL A 366 -5.25 32.15 -15.91
CA VAL A 366 -5.56 31.62 -17.25
C VAL A 366 -6.98 31.98 -17.66
N ILE A 367 -7.98 31.89 -16.77
CA ILE A 367 -9.36 32.25 -17.12
C ILE A 367 -9.49 33.73 -17.57
N PRO A 368 -9.01 34.74 -16.82
CA PRO A 368 -9.13 36.12 -17.26
C PRO A 368 -8.29 36.46 -18.51
N VAL A 369 -7.29 35.64 -18.83
CA VAL A 369 -6.51 35.74 -20.06
C VAL A 369 -7.25 35.11 -21.25
N LEU A 370 -7.86 33.94 -21.04
CA LEU A 370 -8.51 33.14 -22.08
C LEU A 370 -9.88 33.69 -22.48
N LEU A 371 -10.70 34.13 -21.52
CA LEU A 371 -12.07 34.62 -21.80
C LEU A 371 -12.13 35.81 -22.78
N PRO A 372 -11.29 36.86 -22.66
CA PRO A 372 -11.27 37.96 -23.63
C PRO A 372 -10.74 37.60 -25.02
N MET A 373 -10.11 36.43 -25.19
CA MET A 373 -9.64 35.93 -26.49
C MET A 373 -10.75 35.19 -27.25
N LEU A 374 -11.78 34.73 -26.55
CA LEU A 374 -12.91 34.03 -27.13
C LEU A 374 -13.97 35.00 -27.66
N PRO A 375 -14.55 34.74 -28.84
CA PRO A 375 -15.60 35.59 -29.38
C PRO A 375 -16.85 35.56 -28.48
N ALA A 376 -17.39 36.75 -28.20
CA ALA A 376 -18.54 36.92 -27.31
C ALA A 376 -19.80 36.19 -27.78
N SER A 377 -19.87 35.84 -29.07
CA SER A 377 -20.96 35.06 -29.67
C SER A 377 -21.06 33.63 -29.16
N LEU A 378 -19.94 33.01 -28.77
CA LEU A 378 -19.91 31.64 -28.26
C LEU A 378 -20.72 31.45 -26.98
N PHE A 379 -20.94 32.54 -26.23
CA PHE A 379 -21.67 32.50 -24.98
C PHE A 379 -23.13 32.98 -25.13
N MET A 380 -23.58 33.47 -26.30
CA MET A 380 -24.91 34.09 -26.45
C MET A 380 -26.08 33.14 -26.14
N HIS A 381 -25.91 31.84 -26.45
CA HIS A 381 -26.97 30.83 -26.34
C HIS A 381 -26.89 29.98 -25.06
N VAL A 382 -25.99 30.32 -24.12
CA VAL A 382 -25.88 29.60 -22.85
C VAL A 382 -27.15 29.90 -22.02
N LYS A 383 -28.04 28.90 -21.91
CA LYS A 383 -29.25 28.97 -21.10
C LYS A 383 -28.87 28.69 -19.64
N LYS A 384 -29.29 29.57 -18.73
CA LYS A 384 -28.91 29.53 -17.30
C LYS A 384 -30.01 28.99 -16.37
N GLU A 385 -31.18 28.69 -16.92
CA GLU A 385 -32.31 28.24 -16.11
C GLU A 385 -32.92 27.05 -16.82
N SER A 386 -32.54 25.87 -16.36
CA SER A 386 -33.31 24.67 -16.67
C SER A 386 -34.54 24.62 -15.75
N TRP A 387 -35.66 24.12 -16.27
CA TRP A 387 -36.91 23.99 -15.50
C TRP A 387 -36.72 23.20 -14.19
N TRP A 388 -35.81 22.24 -14.18
CA TRP A 388 -35.49 21.41 -13.02
C TRP A 388 -34.67 22.17 -11.96
N GLU A 389 -33.82 23.14 -12.32
CA GLU A 389 -33.05 23.92 -11.35
C GLU A 389 -33.97 24.77 -10.48
N LYS A 390 -34.97 25.43 -11.10
CA LYS A 390 -35.99 26.19 -10.37
C LYS A 390 -36.78 25.29 -9.45
N TRP A 391 -37.24 24.15 -9.96
CA TRP A 391 -38.00 23.19 -9.16
C TRP A 391 -37.20 22.67 -7.95
N VAL A 392 -35.91 22.37 -8.12
CA VAL A 392 -35.03 21.93 -7.02
C VAL A 392 -34.82 23.05 -6.01
N VAL A 393 -34.54 24.29 -6.46
CA VAL A 393 -34.36 25.43 -5.56
C VAL A 393 -35.64 25.71 -4.77
N ASP A 394 -36.79 25.80 -5.45
CA ASP A 394 -38.09 26.03 -4.81
C ASP A 394 -38.44 24.90 -3.81
N PHE A 395 -38.11 23.65 -4.16
CA PHE A 395 -38.30 22.49 -3.28
C PHE A 395 -37.42 22.58 -2.02
N VAL A 396 -36.14 22.92 -2.18
CA VAL A 396 -35.19 23.08 -1.07
C VAL A 396 -35.59 24.25 -0.18
N GLU A 397 -35.93 25.41 -0.75
CA GLU A 397 -36.41 26.58 0.01
C GLU A 397 -37.69 26.25 0.79
N LYS A 398 -38.65 25.57 0.16
CA LYS A 398 -39.89 25.17 0.83
C LYS A 398 -39.61 24.24 2.02
N ILE A 399 -38.71 23.27 1.86
CA ILE A 399 -38.29 22.37 2.94
C ILE A 399 -37.56 23.14 4.04
N GLU A 400 -36.62 24.02 3.69
CA GLU A 400 -35.84 24.80 4.65
C GLU A 400 -36.74 25.66 5.54
N TYR A 401 -37.68 26.40 4.95
CA TYR A 401 -38.56 27.29 5.68
C TYR A 401 -39.65 26.55 6.47
N GLN A 402 -40.28 25.52 5.89
CA GLN A 402 -41.42 24.84 6.51
C GLN A 402 -41.00 23.73 7.48
N MET A 403 -39.83 23.10 7.28
CA MET A 403 -39.42 21.88 7.98
C MET A 403 -38.12 22.04 8.79
N ARG A 404 -37.67 23.28 9.09
CA ARG A 404 -36.43 23.55 9.86
C ARG A 404 -36.29 22.75 11.16
N ARG A 405 -37.38 22.62 11.94
CA ARG A 405 -37.37 21.86 13.21
C ARG A 405 -37.17 20.38 12.96
N LEU A 406 -37.78 19.86 11.89
CA LEU A 406 -37.61 18.46 11.50
C LEU A 406 -36.20 18.20 10.96
N ILE A 407 -35.61 19.13 10.19
CA ILE A 407 -34.20 19.01 9.73
C ILE A 407 -33.26 18.91 10.93
N ILE A 408 -33.43 19.78 11.94
CA ILE A 408 -32.63 19.72 13.17
C ILE A 408 -32.84 18.40 13.91
N LEU A 409 -34.09 17.96 14.08
CA LEU A 409 -34.41 16.68 14.74
C LEU A 409 -33.77 15.49 14.02
N ILE A 410 -33.90 15.44 12.68
CA ILE A 410 -33.30 14.40 11.85
C ILE A 410 -31.78 14.45 11.94
N THR A 411 -31.18 15.64 11.91
CA THR A 411 -29.73 15.80 12.04
C THR A 411 -29.24 15.30 13.40
N ILE A 412 -29.93 15.61 14.50
CA ILE A 412 -29.61 15.10 15.84
C ILE A 412 -29.74 13.57 15.87
N LEU A 413 -30.82 13.02 15.32
CA LEU A 413 -31.02 11.57 15.25
C LEU A 413 -29.91 10.89 14.43
N LEU A 414 -29.57 11.48 13.28
CA LEU A 414 -28.49 11.01 12.43
C LEU A 414 -27.13 11.08 13.14
N VAL A 415 -26.85 12.12 13.94
CA VAL A 415 -25.64 12.22 14.76
C VAL A 415 -25.59 11.11 15.82
N ILE A 416 -26.72 10.79 16.46
CA ILE A 416 -26.79 9.68 17.44
C ILE A 416 -26.51 8.34 16.75
N VAL A 417 -27.14 8.10 15.60
CA VAL A 417 -26.90 6.88 14.80
C VAL A 417 -25.44 6.84 14.34
N ALA A 418 -24.89 7.98 13.93
CA ALA A 418 -23.50 8.07 13.49
C ALA A 418 -22.51 7.79 14.62
N TYR A 419 -22.80 8.28 15.83
CA TYR A 419 -22.02 7.97 17.02
C TYR A 419 -22.01 6.47 17.33
N TYR A 420 -23.17 5.79 17.20
CA TYR A 420 -23.23 4.33 17.35
C TYR A 420 -22.45 3.58 16.26
N GLY A 421 -22.47 4.08 15.02
CA GLY A 421 -21.64 3.55 13.93
C GLY A 421 -20.15 3.71 14.21
N LEU A 422 -19.74 4.87 14.74
CA LEU A 422 -18.35 5.17 15.08
C LEU A 422 -17.78 4.21 16.15
N GLN A 423 -18.59 3.77 17.11
CA GLN A 423 -18.18 2.78 18.11
C GLN A 423 -17.87 1.39 17.50
N LYS A 424 -18.37 1.11 16.30
CA LYS A 424 -18.10 -0.13 15.56
C LYS A 424 -16.92 -0.03 14.60
N LEU A 425 -16.27 1.14 14.53
CA LEU A 425 -15.14 1.34 13.62
C LEU A 425 -13.95 0.51 14.08
N GLU A 426 -13.47 -0.38 13.21
CA GLU A 426 -12.28 -1.19 13.47
C GLU A 426 -11.07 -0.58 12.75
N VAL A 427 -9.94 -0.49 13.45
CA VAL A 427 -8.68 -0.01 12.88
C VAL A 427 -7.88 -1.22 12.46
N ASP A 428 -7.80 -1.44 11.16
CA ASP A 428 -6.98 -2.50 10.58
C ASP A 428 -6.52 -2.09 9.17
N THR A 429 -5.31 -2.52 8.81
CA THR A 429 -4.78 -2.42 7.46
C THR A 429 -4.32 -3.80 7.03
N SER A 430 -5.06 -4.41 6.10
CA SER A 430 -4.67 -5.66 5.45
C SER A 430 -4.70 -5.49 3.94
N LEU A 431 -3.54 -5.68 3.30
CA LEU A 431 -3.41 -5.58 1.85
C LEU A 431 -4.26 -6.64 1.13
N VAL A 432 -4.25 -7.86 1.64
CA VAL A 432 -5.01 -8.97 1.05
C VAL A 432 -6.51 -8.76 1.20
N LYS A 433 -6.98 -8.20 2.32
CA LYS A 433 -8.40 -7.84 2.48
C LYS A 433 -8.82 -6.65 1.62
N GLN A 434 -7.89 -5.74 1.29
CA GLN A 434 -8.14 -4.60 0.39
C GLN A 434 -8.28 -5.02 -1.08
N LEU A 435 -7.72 -6.17 -1.45
CA LEU A 435 -7.95 -6.74 -2.78
C LEU A 435 -9.39 -7.25 -2.90
N ARG A 436 -9.91 -7.28 -4.14
CA ARG A 436 -11.19 -7.95 -4.40
C ARG A 436 -11.09 -9.41 -3.94
N PRO A 437 -12.06 -9.93 -3.17
CA PRO A 437 -12.03 -11.31 -2.68
C PRO A 437 -11.87 -12.35 -3.79
N ASP A 438 -12.36 -12.02 -4.99
CA ASP A 438 -12.30 -12.89 -6.16
C ASP A 438 -11.03 -12.78 -7.00
N SER A 439 -10.12 -11.87 -6.65
CA SER A 439 -8.86 -11.68 -7.40
C SER A 439 -7.96 -12.91 -7.31
N THR A 440 -7.16 -13.13 -8.35
CA THR A 440 -6.21 -14.27 -8.42
C THR A 440 -5.24 -14.26 -7.25
N LEU A 441 -4.70 -13.09 -6.90
CA LEU A 441 -3.77 -12.92 -5.78
C LEU A 441 -4.44 -13.21 -4.44
N ALA A 442 -5.65 -12.71 -4.18
CA ALA A 442 -6.36 -13.01 -2.92
C ALA A 442 -6.66 -14.50 -2.76
N LYS A 443 -7.06 -15.20 -3.84
CA LYS A 443 -7.28 -16.65 -3.81
C LYS A 443 -5.97 -17.42 -3.58
N ALA A 444 -4.90 -17.01 -4.26
CA ALA A 444 -3.58 -17.63 -4.11
C ALA A 444 -3.01 -17.47 -2.71
N THR A 445 -3.05 -16.26 -2.14
CA THR A 445 -2.57 -16.00 -0.78
C THR A 445 -3.37 -16.81 0.24
N ARG A 446 -4.71 -16.86 0.14
CA ARG A 446 -5.53 -17.70 1.03
C ARG A 446 -5.20 -19.18 0.90
N PHE A 447 -5.01 -19.67 -0.32
CA PHE A 447 -4.66 -21.07 -0.55
C PHE A 447 -3.31 -21.43 0.11
N ILE A 448 -2.27 -20.61 -0.08
CA ILE A 448 -0.94 -20.81 0.51
C ILE A 448 -1.02 -20.73 2.03
N ASP A 449 -1.75 -19.74 2.55
CA ASP A 449 -1.95 -19.53 3.97
C ASP A 449 -2.67 -20.70 4.63
N ASP A 450 -3.68 -21.29 3.99
CA ASP A 450 -4.50 -22.33 4.60
C ASP A 450 -3.89 -23.74 4.47
N ASN A 451 -2.98 -23.96 3.51
CA ASN A 451 -2.49 -25.30 3.19
C ASN A 451 -0.98 -25.53 3.40
N ILE A 452 -0.13 -24.49 3.44
CA ILE A 452 1.33 -24.69 3.40
C ILE A 452 2.12 -23.85 4.41
N THR A 453 2.63 -22.67 4.00
CA THR A 453 3.71 -21.96 4.72
C THR A 453 3.33 -20.63 5.33
N GLY A 454 2.29 -19.95 4.83
CA GLY A 454 2.14 -18.50 5.06
C GLY A 454 3.02 -17.65 4.12
N VAL A 455 2.66 -16.37 3.95
CA VAL A 455 3.27 -15.45 2.97
C VAL A 455 4.11 -14.35 3.62
N TYR A 456 3.87 -14.01 4.88
CA TYR A 456 4.65 -13.01 5.62
C TYR A 456 5.70 -13.65 6.52
N ASN A 457 6.65 -12.84 6.95
CA ASN A 457 7.78 -13.25 7.78
C ASN A 457 7.91 -12.37 9.04
N MET A 458 8.38 -12.99 10.11
CA MET A 458 8.89 -12.34 11.31
C MET A 458 10.24 -12.95 11.63
N ALA A 459 11.26 -12.12 11.72
CA ALA A 459 12.62 -12.53 12.02
C ALA A 459 12.97 -12.23 13.47
N PHE A 460 13.75 -13.14 14.05
CA PHE A 460 14.28 -13.06 15.40
C PHE A 460 15.81 -13.11 15.32
N VAL A 461 16.47 -12.23 16.05
CA VAL A 461 17.92 -12.24 16.22
C VAL A 461 18.23 -12.34 17.70
N PHE A 462 18.84 -13.46 18.08
CA PHE A 462 19.20 -13.79 19.45
C PHE A 462 20.68 -13.57 19.68
N ARG A 463 21.00 -12.95 20.82
CA ARG A 463 22.35 -12.84 21.38
C ARG A 463 22.34 -13.32 22.81
N ARG A 464 23.38 -14.02 23.22
CA ARG A 464 23.52 -14.42 24.63
C ARG A 464 24.05 -13.24 25.45
N LYS A 465 23.43 -12.98 26.60
CA LYS A 465 23.87 -11.92 27.52
C LYS A 465 25.25 -12.16 28.11
N ASP A 466 25.66 -13.43 28.20
CA ASP A 466 26.99 -13.83 28.65
C ASP A 466 28.07 -13.73 27.56
N GLY A 467 27.72 -13.29 26.35
CA GLY A 467 28.64 -13.14 25.21
C GLY A 467 29.21 -14.45 24.65
N LYS A 468 28.73 -15.61 25.12
CA LYS A 468 29.22 -16.91 24.65
C LYS A 468 28.54 -17.31 23.33
N PRO A 469 29.14 -18.21 22.54
CA PRO A 469 28.55 -18.69 21.30
C PRO A 469 27.39 -19.69 21.52
N PHE A 470 26.54 -19.88 20.52
CA PHE A 470 25.42 -20.83 20.47
C PHE A 470 25.88 -22.26 20.14
N LEU A 471 26.94 -22.73 20.80
CA LEU A 471 27.55 -24.05 20.58
C LEU A 471 27.21 -25.07 21.68
N THR A 472 26.32 -24.72 22.62
CA THR A 472 25.98 -25.57 23.77
C THR A 472 24.56 -26.11 23.68
N HIS A 473 24.35 -27.31 24.20
CA HIS A 473 23.05 -27.98 24.25
C HIS A 473 22.00 -27.09 24.92
N GLY A 474 22.32 -26.54 26.10
CA GLY A 474 21.37 -25.70 26.84
C GLY A 474 20.94 -24.44 26.09
N ALA A 475 21.81 -23.87 25.23
CA ALA A 475 21.46 -22.70 24.43
C ALA A 475 20.56 -23.09 23.25
N LEU A 476 20.96 -24.10 22.46
CA LEU A 476 20.18 -24.56 21.31
C LEU A 476 18.85 -25.20 21.69
N GLN A 477 18.78 -25.91 22.83
CA GLN A 477 17.54 -26.49 23.33
C GLN A 477 16.52 -25.41 23.68
N LYS A 478 16.94 -24.32 24.35
CA LYS A 478 16.05 -23.18 24.62
C LYS A 478 15.53 -22.52 23.34
N MET A 479 16.35 -22.44 22.29
CA MET A 479 15.92 -21.94 20.98
C MET A 479 14.92 -22.90 20.30
N ASP A 480 15.13 -24.20 20.40
CA ASP A 480 14.21 -25.20 19.83
C ASP A 480 12.87 -25.27 20.61
N ASP A 481 12.91 -25.10 21.93
CA ASP A 481 11.72 -24.99 22.78
C ASP A 481 10.91 -23.74 22.43
N PHE A 482 11.60 -22.60 22.27
CA PHE A 482 10.97 -21.35 21.83
C PHE A 482 10.30 -21.51 20.46
N LYS A 483 11.04 -22.05 19.47
CA LYS A 483 10.51 -22.38 18.13
C LYS A 483 9.23 -23.21 18.24
N THR A 484 9.27 -24.31 19.00
CA THR A 484 8.13 -25.24 19.15
C THR A 484 6.93 -24.59 19.83
N GLU A 485 7.15 -23.64 20.72
CA GLU A 485 6.08 -22.90 21.39
C GLU A 485 5.42 -21.86 20.48
N ILE A 486 6.21 -21.07 19.75
CA ILE A 486 5.66 -20.07 18.84
C ILE A 486 4.98 -20.72 17.61
N GLU A 487 5.42 -21.91 17.17
CA GLU A 487 4.74 -22.69 16.12
C GLU A 487 3.31 -23.14 16.50
N LYS A 488 2.97 -23.14 17.79
CA LYS A 488 1.61 -23.47 18.27
C LYS A 488 0.66 -22.28 18.25
N LEU A 489 1.17 -21.06 18.08
CA LEU A 489 0.35 -19.87 18.07
C LEU A 489 -0.46 -19.80 16.78
N ASP A 490 -1.74 -19.43 16.90
CA ASP A 490 -2.56 -19.17 15.73
C ASP A 490 -1.97 -18.00 14.91
N GLY A 491 -1.96 -18.16 13.59
CA GLY A 491 -1.28 -17.25 12.65
C GLY A 491 0.17 -17.63 12.31
N VAL A 492 0.89 -18.37 13.16
CA VAL A 492 2.23 -18.89 12.82
C VAL A 492 2.08 -20.22 12.10
N ARG A 493 2.66 -20.33 10.91
CA ARG A 493 2.55 -21.53 10.08
C ARG A 493 3.77 -22.44 10.20
N LYS A 494 4.96 -21.85 10.19
CA LYS A 494 6.23 -22.57 10.29
C LYS A 494 7.29 -21.68 10.90
N VAL A 495 8.22 -22.25 11.66
CA VAL A 495 9.39 -21.54 12.13
C VAL A 495 10.65 -22.24 11.63
N ASN A 496 11.41 -21.51 10.82
CA ASN A 496 12.68 -21.94 10.27
C ASN A 496 13.79 -21.54 11.25
N ALA A 497 14.57 -22.54 11.67
CA ALA A 497 15.63 -22.39 12.66
C ALA A 497 16.75 -23.38 12.37
N ILE A 498 18.00 -22.98 12.63
CA ILE A 498 19.16 -23.85 12.51
C ILE A 498 19.08 -25.09 13.42
N THR A 499 18.33 -25.01 14.53
CA THR A 499 18.09 -26.13 15.45
C THR A 499 17.50 -27.34 14.74
N SER A 500 16.59 -27.12 13.78
CA SER A 500 15.96 -28.17 12.97
C SER A 500 16.99 -28.93 12.12
N LEU A 501 17.96 -28.21 11.58
CA LEU A 501 19.04 -28.79 10.79
C LEU A 501 20.04 -29.54 11.68
N VAL A 502 20.36 -29.01 12.87
CA VAL A 502 21.19 -29.71 13.86
C VAL A 502 20.55 -31.04 14.29
N LYS A 503 19.25 -31.07 14.58
CA LYS A 503 18.50 -32.31 14.89
C LYS A 503 18.51 -33.31 13.72
N LYS A 504 18.37 -32.79 12.49
CA LYS A 504 18.42 -33.62 11.28
C LYS A 504 19.81 -34.22 11.07
N ILE A 505 20.88 -33.45 11.23
CA ILE A 505 22.25 -33.98 11.18
C ILE A 505 22.43 -35.05 12.25
N HIS A 506 22.03 -34.77 13.49
CA HIS A 506 22.21 -35.71 14.60
C HIS A 506 21.51 -37.05 14.38
N SER A 507 20.22 -37.03 14.07
CA SER A 507 19.44 -38.25 13.79
C SER A 507 19.98 -39.05 12.61
N THR A 508 20.56 -38.38 11.62
CA THR A 508 21.18 -39.01 10.45
C THR A 508 22.54 -39.63 10.79
N VAL A 509 23.32 -39.00 11.67
CA VAL A 509 24.57 -39.59 12.18
C VAL A 509 24.29 -40.85 13.01
N GLU A 510 23.26 -40.80 13.86
CA GLU A 510 22.87 -41.91 14.75
C GLU A 510 22.06 -43.02 14.05
N ASP A 511 21.59 -42.76 12.82
CA ASP A 511 20.70 -43.61 12.03
C ASP A 511 19.45 -44.08 12.80
N LYS A 512 18.90 -43.20 13.64
CA LYS A 512 17.74 -43.46 14.50
C LYS A 512 16.78 -42.29 14.49
N ALA A 513 15.52 -42.55 14.14
CA ALA A 513 14.47 -41.53 14.15
C ALA A 513 14.24 -40.92 15.55
N GLU A 514 14.40 -41.72 16.60
CA GLU A 514 14.30 -41.30 18.01
C GLU A 514 15.40 -40.29 18.41
N SER A 515 16.50 -40.23 17.65
CA SER A 515 17.60 -39.29 17.86
C SER A 515 17.37 -37.93 17.20
N TYR A 516 16.14 -37.61 16.78
CA TYR A 516 15.76 -36.28 16.28
C TYR A 516 15.63 -35.26 17.42
N VAL A 517 16.74 -35.03 18.12
CA VAL A 517 16.86 -34.16 19.29
C VAL A 517 18.15 -33.35 19.21
N ILE A 518 18.24 -32.26 19.97
CA ILE A 518 19.50 -31.52 20.07
C ILE A 518 20.51 -32.42 20.82
N PRO A 519 21.72 -32.66 20.28
CA PRO A 519 22.72 -33.48 20.94
C PRO A 519 22.99 -32.98 22.36
N LYS A 520 23.14 -33.90 23.33
CA LYS A 520 23.51 -33.54 24.71
C LYS A 520 24.99 -33.19 24.88
N ASP A 521 25.82 -33.60 23.91
CA ASP A 521 27.26 -33.35 23.90
C ASP A 521 27.57 -32.07 23.10
N ASP A 522 28.05 -31.05 23.79
CA ASP A 522 28.44 -29.76 23.21
C ASP A 522 29.50 -29.92 22.12
N LYS A 523 30.40 -30.90 22.21
CA LYS A 523 31.43 -31.15 21.18
C LYS A 523 30.83 -31.60 19.86
N ARG A 524 29.71 -32.33 19.89
CA ARG A 524 29.00 -32.74 18.67
C ARG A 524 28.30 -31.56 18.01
N ILE A 525 27.71 -30.67 18.81
CA ILE A 525 27.10 -29.43 18.31
C ILE A 525 28.17 -28.57 17.62
N ASP A 526 29.30 -28.36 18.29
CA ASP A 526 30.45 -27.64 17.75
C ASP A 526 30.94 -28.24 16.43
N LEU A 527 31.11 -29.58 16.38
CA LEU A 527 31.48 -30.27 15.14
C LEU A 527 30.48 -30.03 14.01
N TYR A 528 29.17 -30.18 14.27
CA TYR A 528 28.14 -30.03 13.24
C TYR A 528 28.09 -28.61 12.69
N LEU A 529 28.11 -27.60 13.56
CA LEU A 529 28.02 -26.20 13.15
C LEU A 529 29.28 -25.73 12.42
N ASN A 530 30.47 -26.16 12.84
CA ASN A 530 31.71 -25.86 12.11
C ASN A 530 31.77 -26.56 10.74
N GLU A 531 31.36 -27.83 10.66
CA GLU A 531 31.27 -28.56 9.38
C GLU A 531 30.30 -27.88 8.41
N MET A 532 29.14 -27.42 8.90
CA MET A 532 28.19 -26.64 8.10
C MET A 532 28.79 -25.32 7.61
N MET A 533 29.46 -24.58 8.51
CA MET A 533 30.13 -23.32 8.16
C MET A 533 31.20 -23.54 7.08
N ASN A 534 31.91 -24.66 7.12
CA ASN A 534 32.95 -25.00 6.14
C ASN A 534 32.39 -25.47 4.80
N LYS A 535 31.35 -26.31 4.80
CA LYS A 535 30.78 -26.91 3.58
C LYS A 535 29.80 -26.00 2.85
N SER A 536 29.02 -25.22 3.58
CA SER A 536 27.96 -24.37 3.05
C SER A 536 27.91 -23.04 3.82
N PRO A 537 28.96 -22.20 3.72
CA PRO A 537 29.06 -20.95 4.47
C PRO A 537 27.91 -19.99 4.16
N ALA A 538 27.55 -19.83 2.88
CA ALA A 538 26.49 -18.92 2.47
C ALA A 538 25.13 -19.26 3.12
N ASP A 539 24.75 -20.53 3.11
CA ASP A 539 23.48 -20.99 3.71
C ASP A 539 23.54 -20.95 5.24
N THR A 540 24.69 -21.25 5.84
CA THR A 540 24.86 -21.25 7.30
C THR A 540 24.81 -19.83 7.87
N LEU A 541 25.45 -18.87 7.20
CA LEU A 541 25.50 -17.46 7.62
C LEU A 541 24.14 -16.75 7.58
N GLN A 542 23.13 -17.33 6.94
CA GLN A 542 21.74 -16.87 7.01
C GLN A 542 21.13 -17.10 8.39
N TRP A 543 21.57 -18.14 9.11
CA TRP A 543 20.99 -18.57 10.38
C TRP A 543 21.87 -18.33 11.60
N ILE A 544 23.19 -18.30 11.44
CA ILE A 544 24.11 -18.10 12.56
C ILE A 544 25.33 -17.28 12.11
N SER A 545 25.83 -16.39 12.96
CA SER A 545 27.03 -15.60 12.65
C SER A 545 28.30 -16.46 12.60
N HIS A 546 29.33 -15.95 11.94
CA HIS A 546 30.62 -16.64 11.78
C HIS A 546 31.30 -16.96 13.13
N ASP A 547 31.08 -16.14 14.16
CA ASP A 547 31.56 -16.33 15.53
C ASP A 547 30.57 -17.11 16.42
N PHE A 548 29.46 -17.56 15.84
CA PHE A 548 28.36 -18.25 16.52
C PHE A 548 27.72 -17.46 17.68
N GLN A 549 27.92 -16.15 17.79
CA GLN A 549 27.35 -15.32 18.87
C GLN A 549 25.95 -14.76 18.57
N GLU A 550 25.54 -14.75 17.31
CA GLU A 550 24.21 -14.32 16.86
C GLU A 550 23.49 -15.48 16.17
N LEU A 551 22.34 -15.87 16.70
CA LEU A 551 21.48 -16.88 16.11
C LEU A 551 20.22 -16.22 15.55
N ARG A 552 19.79 -16.65 14.35
CA ARG A 552 18.59 -16.17 13.69
C ARG A 552 17.56 -17.25 13.53
N MET A 553 16.31 -16.81 13.56
CA MET A 553 15.14 -17.63 13.35
C MET A 553 14.12 -16.83 12.55
N GLU A 554 13.37 -17.50 11.68
CA GLU A 554 12.34 -16.85 10.86
C GLU A 554 11.02 -17.60 11.03
N ALA A 555 9.99 -16.92 11.52
CA ALA A 555 8.63 -17.41 11.53
C ALA A 555 7.90 -16.98 10.26
N ARG A 556 7.29 -17.95 9.57
CA ARG A 556 6.32 -17.71 8.50
C ARG A 556 4.93 -17.53 9.09
N ILE A 557 4.28 -16.45 8.70
CA ILE A 557 3.02 -15.98 9.27
C ILE A 557 1.99 -15.83 8.15
N ARG A 558 0.74 -16.12 8.48
CA ARG A 558 -0.41 -15.88 7.61
C ARG A 558 -0.50 -14.40 7.19
N ALA A 559 -1.07 -14.11 6.02
CA ALA A 559 -1.31 -12.74 5.58
C ALA A 559 -2.44 -12.05 6.39
N VAL A 560 -2.13 -11.72 7.64
CA VAL A 560 -3.05 -11.07 8.59
C VAL A 560 -3.00 -9.55 8.50
N GLY A 561 -4.02 -8.89 9.03
CA GLY A 561 -4.03 -7.42 9.16
C GLY A 561 -3.15 -6.93 10.31
N THR A 562 -2.90 -5.63 10.33
CA THR A 562 -2.15 -4.95 11.41
C THR A 562 -2.65 -5.27 12.83
N ARG A 563 -3.96 -5.44 13.05
CA ARG A 563 -4.53 -5.73 14.38
C ARG A 563 -4.17 -7.13 14.87
N GLU A 564 -4.38 -8.13 14.02
CA GLU A 564 -4.02 -9.53 14.30
C GLU A 564 -2.50 -9.69 14.40
N GLY A 565 -1.75 -9.00 13.53
CA GLY A 565 -0.29 -8.94 13.57
C GLY A 565 0.26 -8.37 14.87
N ASP A 566 -0.31 -7.27 15.36
CA ASP A 566 0.07 -6.66 16.64
C ASP A 566 -0.23 -7.59 17.83
N ALA A 567 -1.38 -8.26 17.82
CA ALA A 567 -1.73 -9.25 18.84
C ALA A 567 -0.73 -10.42 18.87
N LEU A 568 -0.32 -10.90 17.69
CA LEU A 568 0.68 -11.95 17.56
C LEU A 568 2.07 -11.48 18.03
N ASP A 569 2.52 -10.30 17.61
CA ASP A 569 3.80 -9.71 18.04
C ASP A 569 3.85 -9.53 19.57
N MET A 570 2.77 -9.02 20.18
CA MET A 570 2.68 -8.90 21.64
C MET A 570 2.76 -10.25 22.34
N ARG A 571 2.08 -11.28 21.81
CA ARG A 571 2.11 -12.62 22.41
C ARG A 571 3.49 -13.25 22.33
N ILE A 572 4.18 -13.10 21.19
CA ILE A 572 5.54 -13.61 21.02
C ILE A 572 6.53 -12.87 21.91
N ARG A 573 6.44 -11.54 22.01
CA ARG A 573 7.28 -10.74 22.92
C ARG A 573 7.06 -11.10 24.39
N GLU A 574 5.84 -11.50 24.76
CA GLU A 574 5.57 -11.98 26.12
C GLU A 574 6.25 -13.34 26.39
N ILE A 575 6.23 -14.26 25.43
CA ILE A 575 6.95 -15.55 25.53
C ILE A 575 8.46 -15.31 25.66
N ILE A 576 9.04 -14.43 24.82
CA ILE A 576 10.44 -14.01 24.92
C ILE A 576 10.70 -13.45 26.32
N ARG A 577 9.82 -12.57 26.82
CA ARG A 577 9.94 -11.95 28.14
C ARG A 577 10.04 -12.98 29.26
N GLN A 578 9.11 -13.93 29.27
CA GLN A 578 8.97 -14.92 30.33
C GLN A 578 10.06 -16.00 30.31
N LYS A 579 10.51 -16.42 29.12
CA LYS A 579 11.34 -17.63 28.98
C LYS A 579 12.78 -17.38 28.54
N LEU A 580 13.05 -16.30 27.84
CA LEU A 580 14.36 -16.07 27.19
C LEU A 580 15.13 -14.88 27.77
N SER A 581 14.46 -13.84 28.27
CA SER A 581 15.11 -12.59 28.71
C SER A 581 16.16 -12.73 29.79
N ALA A 582 16.11 -13.80 30.59
CA ALA A 582 17.11 -14.04 31.62
C ALA A 582 18.50 -14.27 30.99
N ASP A 583 18.55 -14.97 29.86
CA ASP A 583 19.79 -15.47 29.27
C ASP A 583 20.12 -14.82 27.90
N PHE A 584 19.09 -14.33 27.19
CA PHE A 584 19.22 -13.86 25.81
C PHE A 584 18.62 -12.46 25.63
N ASP A 585 19.28 -11.67 24.79
CA ASP A 585 18.69 -10.51 24.14
C ASP A 585 18.11 -10.95 22.80
N CYS A 586 16.83 -10.61 22.57
CA CYS A 586 16.12 -10.98 21.35
C CYS A 586 15.54 -9.73 20.69
N GLU A 587 16.00 -9.45 19.48
CA GLU A 587 15.41 -8.44 18.62
C GLU A 587 14.42 -9.09 17.66
N VAL A 588 13.26 -8.47 17.50
CA VAL A 588 12.17 -8.95 16.63
C VAL A 588 11.92 -7.93 15.54
N THR A 589 11.96 -8.38 14.29
CA THR A 589 11.79 -7.53 13.10
C THR A 589 11.03 -8.24 11.99
N GLY A 590 10.73 -7.53 10.91
CA GLY A 590 9.98 -8.02 9.77
C GLY A 590 8.71 -7.21 9.50
N ASN A 591 8.11 -7.45 8.35
CA ASN A 591 6.98 -6.66 7.84
C ASN A 591 5.80 -6.63 8.81
N ILE A 592 5.50 -7.75 9.46
CA ILE A 592 4.36 -7.84 10.38
C ILE A 592 4.56 -7.01 11.66
N THR A 593 5.80 -6.95 12.18
CA THR A 593 6.14 -6.15 13.36
C THR A 593 6.01 -4.67 13.05
N LEU A 594 6.51 -4.23 11.88
CA LEU A 594 6.36 -2.84 11.43
C LEU A 594 4.88 -2.48 11.25
N LEU A 595 4.10 -3.34 10.57
CA LEU A 595 2.67 -3.16 10.36
C LEU A 595 1.89 -3.08 11.68
N GLY A 596 2.14 -3.98 12.64
CA GLY A 596 1.44 -4.00 13.93
C GLY A 596 1.64 -2.71 14.72
N GLN A 597 2.88 -2.21 14.77
CA GLN A 597 3.18 -0.93 15.43
C GLN A 597 2.49 0.27 14.77
N MET A 598 2.30 0.21 13.46
CA MET A 598 1.59 1.25 12.73
C MET A 598 0.12 1.33 13.11
N ALA A 599 -0.58 0.20 13.31
CA ALA A 599 -1.98 0.23 13.75
C ALA A 599 -2.17 0.98 15.07
N LYS A 600 -1.28 0.73 16.05
CA LYS A 600 -1.33 1.39 17.37
C LYS A 600 -1.23 2.90 17.26
N LYS A 601 -0.35 3.39 16.38
CA LYS A 601 -0.08 4.84 16.26
C LYS A 601 -0.89 5.53 15.16
N LEU A 602 -1.53 4.79 14.25
CA LEU A 602 -2.29 5.35 13.13
C LEU A 602 -3.41 6.28 13.61
N VAL A 603 -4.15 5.86 14.64
CA VAL A 603 -5.23 6.67 15.22
C VAL A 603 -4.68 7.96 15.81
N ASP A 604 -3.60 7.89 16.59
CA ASP A 604 -2.96 9.06 17.20
C ASP A 604 -2.44 10.04 16.15
N TYR A 605 -1.79 9.53 15.10
CA TYR A 605 -1.30 10.34 13.99
C TYR A 605 -2.47 11.01 13.25
N GLN A 606 -3.55 10.28 13.02
CA GLN A 606 -4.72 10.81 12.33
C GLN A 606 -5.44 11.86 13.18
N LEU A 607 -5.62 11.63 14.48
CA LEU A 607 -6.22 12.61 15.39
C LEU A 607 -5.40 13.89 15.49
N ARG A 608 -4.06 13.80 15.48
CA ARG A 608 -3.18 14.98 15.46
C ARG A 608 -3.30 15.75 14.15
N SER A 609 -3.17 15.10 13.00
CA SER A 609 -3.30 15.76 11.69
C SER A 609 -4.69 16.37 11.49
N PHE A 610 -5.74 15.66 11.92
CA PHE A 610 -7.11 16.16 11.93
C PHE A 610 -7.27 17.38 12.85
N GLY A 611 -6.79 17.28 14.10
CA GLY A 611 -6.87 18.37 15.07
C GLY A 611 -6.19 19.64 14.56
N VAL A 612 -4.98 19.51 14.01
CA VAL A 612 -4.26 20.65 13.42
C VAL A 612 -5.05 21.27 12.27
N SER A 613 -5.58 20.46 11.35
CA SER A 613 -6.42 20.96 10.25
C SER A 613 -7.65 21.69 10.76
N PHE A 614 -8.40 21.04 11.66
CA PHE A 614 -9.63 21.56 12.24
C PHE A 614 -9.40 22.91 12.93
N PHE A 615 -8.42 23.00 13.84
CA PHE A 615 -8.14 24.24 14.54
C PHE A 615 -7.59 25.32 13.62
N SER A 616 -6.82 24.97 12.59
CA SER A 616 -6.31 25.93 11.60
C SER A 616 -7.46 26.52 10.75
N ILE A 617 -8.38 25.68 10.29
CA ILE A 617 -9.57 26.11 9.53
C ILE A 617 -10.51 26.91 10.43
N LEU A 618 -10.78 26.44 11.65
CA LEU A 618 -11.59 27.17 12.62
C LEU A 618 -11.01 28.55 12.90
N PHE A 619 -9.70 28.64 13.16
CA PHE A 619 -9.00 29.90 13.37
C PHE A 619 -9.19 30.85 12.17
N LEU A 620 -9.07 30.34 10.94
CA LEU A 620 -9.25 31.14 9.74
C LEU A 620 -10.68 31.64 9.58
N ILE A 621 -11.68 30.79 9.82
CA ILE A 621 -13.10 31.18 9.78
C ILE A 621 -13.39 32.24 10.84
N VAL A 622 -12.87 32.07 12.07
CA VAL A 622 -13.00 33.06 13.15
C VAL A 622 -12.37 34.39 12.76
N LEU A 623 -11.18 34.37 12.15
CA LEU A 623 -10.50 35.56 11.65
C LEU A 623 -11.30 36.24 10.53
N LEU A 624 -11.88 35.45 9.63
CA LEU A 624 -12.67 35.93 8.49
C LEU A 624 -13.96 36.63 8.92
N PHE A 625 -14.73 35.98 9.80
CA PHE A 625 -16.00 36.53 10.30
C PHE A 625 -15.82 37.44 11.51
N ARG A 626 -14.60 37.57 12.04
CA ARG A 626 -14.27 38.31 13.27
C ARG A 626 -15.17 37.92 14.44
N SER A 627 -15.59 36.66 14.50
CA SER A 627 -16.56 36.16 15.46
C SER A 627 -16.31 34.69 15.78
N VAL A 628 -15.94 34.43 17.03
CA VAL A 628 -15.76 33.06 17.55
C VAL A 628 -17.06 32.27 17.47
N ARG A 629 -18.20 32.92 17.75
CA ARG A 629 -19.53 32.28 17.72
C ARG A 629 -19.88 31.79 16.31
N VAL A 630 -19.63 32.61 15.29
CA VAL A 630 -19.88 32.23 13.89
C VAL A 630 -18.91 31.13 13.46
N GLY A 631 -17.64 31.19 13.86
CA GLY A 631 -16.67 30.13 13.59
C GLY A 631 -17.07 28.77 14.17
N LEU A 632 -17.51 28.73 15.42
CA LEU A 632 -17.97 27.49 16.06
C LEU A 632 -19.24 26.94 15.40
N LEU A 633 -20.18 27.80 15.02
CA LEU A 633 -21.38 27.39 14.29
C LEU A 633 -21.04 26.82 12.90
N ALA A 634 -20.07 27.42 12.20
CA ALA A 634 -19.61 26.96 10.90
C ALA A 634 -18.80 25.65 10.97
N ALA A 635 -18.18 25.35 12.11
CA ALA A 635 -17.45 24.10 12.31
C ALA A 635 -18.35 22.86 12.31
N ILE A 636 -19.58 22.98 12.81
CA ILE A 636 -20.53 21.86 12.92
C ILE A 636 -20.81 21.20 11.56
N PRO A 637 -21.28 21.91 10.52
CA PRO A 637 -21.56 21.30 9.22
C PRO A 637 -20.31 20.76 8.51
N ASN A 638 -19.10 21.23 8.87
CA ASN A 638 -17.85 20.69 8.33
C ASN A 638 -17.45 19.36 8.99
N LEU A 639 -17.82 19.14 10.25
CA LEU A 639 -17.52 17.91 10.98
C LEU A 639 -18.52 16.79 10.73
N LEU A 640 -19.77 17.14 10.44
CA LEU A 640 -20.86 16.18 10.25
C LEU A 640 -20.55 15.16 9.13
N PRO A 641 -20.12 15.55 7.90
CA PRO A 641 -19.79 14.60 6.85
C PRO A 641 -18.72 13.58 7.27
N ILE A 642 -17.71 14.01 8.02
CA ILE A 642 -16.62 13.15 8.50
C ILE A 642 -17.17 12.11 9.49
N LEU A 643 -17.98 12.55 10.44
CA LEU A 643 -18.67 11.67 11.39
C LEU A 643 -19.53 10.64 10.66
N PHE A 644 -20.28 11.08 9.63
CA PHE A 644 -21.12 10.18 8.83
C PHE A 644 -20.31 9.16 8.04
N VAL A 645 -19.20 9.56 7.41
CA VAL A 645 -18.32 8.65 6.69
C VAL A 645 -17.79 7.56 7.63
N TYR A 646 -17.26 7.94 8.80
CA TYR A 646 -16.77 6.96 9.77
C TYR A 646 -17.87 6.08 10.37
N ALA A 647 -19.08 6.62 10.55
CA ALA A 647 -20.21 5.83 10.98
C ALA A 647 -20.62 4.77 9.95
N VAL A 648 -20.71 5.18 8.68
CA VAL A 648 -21.02 4.27 7.57
C VAL A 648 -19.94 3.20 7.46
N MET A 649 -18.66 3.56 7.63
CA MET A 649 -17.57 2.59 7.70
C MET A 649 -17.78 1.57 8.83
N GLY A 650 -18.12 2.03 10.04
CA GLY A 650 -18.39 1.12 11.16
C GLY A 650 -19.61 0.20 10.94
N PHE A 651 -20.70 0.70 10.33
CA PHE A 651 -21.86 -0.14 10.01
C PHE A 651 -21.59 -1.16 8.90
N LEU A 652 -20.84 -0.76 7.87
CA LEU A 652 -20.50 -1.61 6.74
C LEU A 652 -19.26 -2.49 7.00
N LYS A 653 -18.67 -2.41 8.19
CA LYS A 653 -17.42 -3.10 8.55
C LYS A 653 -16.26 -2.78 7.60
N ILE A 654 -16.21 -1.53 7.13
CA ILE A 654 -15.07 -1.01 6.38
C ILE A 654 -14.02 -0.57 7.39
N GLU A 655 -12.85 -1.20 7.34
CA GLU A 655 -11.75 -0.96 8.27
C GLU A 655 -11.15 0.46 8.08
N LEU A 656 -10.79 1.12 9.18
CA LEU A 656 -9.96 2.32 9.18
C LEU A 656 -8.51 1.93 8.92
N SER A 657 -8.17 1.85 7.64
CA SER A 657 -6.84 1.61 7.11
C SER A 657 -6.10 2.90 6.77
N MET A 658 -4.80 2.83 6.43
CA MET A 658 -4.01 4.01 6.05
C MET A 658 -4.64 4.86 4.92
N PRO A 659 -5.08 4.30 3.77
CA PRO A 659 -5.73 5.10 2.73
C PRO A 659 -7.05 5.72 3.19
N THR A 660 -7.87 4.98 3.96
CA THR A 660 -9.18 5.47 4.42
C THR A 660 -9.06 6.51 5.54
N ALA A 661 -7.99 6.48 6.33
CA ALA A 661 -7.76 7.46 7.39
C ALA A 661 -7.67 8.89 6.83
N MET A 662 -7.10 9.03 5.63
CA MET A 662 -6.96 10.32 4.94
C MET A 662 -8.27 10.93 4.48
N ILE A 663 -9.36 10.15 4.37
CA ILE A 663 -10.66 10.65 3.92
C ILE A 663 -11.11 11.82 4.80
N SER A 664 -10.89 11.76 6.11
CA SER A 664 -11.21 12.88 7.00
C SER A 664 -10.47 14.17 6.66
N GLY A 665 -9.18 14.10 6.30
CA GLY A 665 -8.41 15.26 5.88
C GLY A 665 -8.87 15.81 4.53
N ILE A 666 -9.20 14.93 3.59
CA ILE A 666 -9.69 15.28 2.25
C ILE A 666 -11.11 15.88 2.30
N VAL A 667 -11.97 15.40 3.19
CA VAL A 667 -13.35 15.91 3.36
C VAL A 667 -13.37 17.23 4.12
N LEU A 668 -12.41 17.44 5.03
CA LEU A 668 -12.32 18.66 5.83
C LEU A 668 -11.71 19.84 5.04
N GLY A 669 -10.71 19.56 4.20
CA GLY A 669 -10.10 20.53 3.30
C GLY A 669 -10.96 20.78 2.06
#